data_AF-A0A3N0IJ35-F1
#
_entry.id   AF-A0A3N0IJ35-F1
#
_cell.length_a   1.000
_cell.length_b   1.000
_cell.length_c   1.000
_cell.angle_alpha   90.00
_cell.angle_beta   90.00
_cell.angle_gamma   90.00
#
_symmetry.space_group_name_H-M   'P 1'
#
loop_
_entity.id
_entity.type
_entity.pdbx_description
1 polymer ?
#
loop_
_entity_poly.entity_id
_entity_poly.type
_entity_poly.pdbx_seq_one_letter_code
_entity_poly.pdbx_strand_id
1 'polypeptide(L)'
;MREVDVAIVGAGVAGCCVARECARFALKVAVFEAGLDVADGATRANSGIVHAGYDPKPGTRKARYNVEGAKLYPQWASELGFPYINNGSMVLAYTEDELEAIRGLRERGEHNGVEGLRVIDARELRELEPNVSPEALGALLVPTGAICDPYQVAFRAGENAVRNGVEFNFSSKVVGIEPAQTPTADSVQAVAAGSVQSVAVDPARGAGYILHIEGAQGDVAEAVRARVVVNAAGVHADEIHDMVAPHAFSITPRRGEYNLMDTDMGGLFAHTMFQAPTKAGKGVLVSPTVHGNMLVGPNAVPQGDKDATSTTAEGLAAITAAAKKTYPALNMRARITTFAGVRATGDTGDFEIGEVPSAPGFFDIACFESPGLTSSPAVAVDMAACIAEKLNAAENHQFNPVLSLPALFKNMNEEERRAAISANPDAGHMLCRCNEVTEADVASALHTKLPVLCLDALKWRTGATMGRCHGGFCMPELAKVVAREAGIAPSELPKRFAGSRIVAEAPENYVELVRNESNRAVGGVADAAAKHGGESESSEEGLSSNVQANQGKAGGFKVEEPAPAVPDADGFKAGALSASFEAGVETGALQTLEASIAACSSLEYDVAVIGGGAAGIAAAASAARKGASVVLVDRESHQGGILKQCIHNGFGLHRFGEELTGPEYASRELATLEGLNVHVVRDASVLRVKNGGEGARDISVEIVSPQGEQTISAGAVVLATGSRERGAGALGTPGTRPAGVFSAGSAQNFMNLQGCAPGSNVVILGSGDIGLIMARRLTFAGARVAGVFEINPTPSGLRRNIVQCLDDFGIPLHTSTTVVGIEGTSKLEAVIVSKVDGHYAPIPGTERRIPCDTLLLSVGLIPENALATDAGVALDPMTGGAIVDDNFETSAAGLFACGNALHIHDLVDFVSDEGDHAGASAARRALRRSVTPHATPPAATSREGSAPTRAGIGVRYIVPQYVHPQTSRVTLRFRTSASFENASIVIEKRLANGEIELVKRRRVLVAVPAEMQSVALAGDAFAGAKEIMVRIEPKEAEEANGEAKSGGFDGAENAPEVSGAAKVNGAAESDGATKNAPVSAQGEEASHE
;
A
#
# COMPACT_ATOMS: atom_id res chain seq x y z
N MET A 1 -8.14 -44.16 -6.74
CA MET A 1 -7.86 -43.60 -5.40
C MET A 1 -6.36 -43.48 -5.27
N ARG A 2 -5.87 -42.26 -5.05
CA ARG A 2 -4.45 -41.99 -4.87
C ARG A 2 -4.00 -42.51 -3.50
N GLU A 3 -2.80 -43.07 -3.40
CA GLU A 3 -2.26 -43.62 -2.14
C GLU A 3 -0.98 -42.88 -1.72
N VAL A 4 -0.92 -42.47 -0.45
CA VAL A 4 0.24 -41.84 0.20
C VAL A 4 0.53 -42.54 1.53
N ASP A 5 1.76 -42.41 2.04
CA ASP A 5 2.08 -42.89 3.38
C ASP A 5 1.56 -41.91 4.43
N VAL A 6 1.75 -40.61 4.21
CA VAL A 6 1.37 -39.53 5.13
C VAL A 6 0.56 -38.48 4.39
N ALA A 7 -0.64 -38.19 4.89
CA ALA A 7 -1.43 -37.02 4.47
C ALA A 7 -1.38 -35.95 5.56
N ILE A 8 -1.02 -34.73 5.21
CA ILE A 8 -0.99 -33.57 6.12
C ILE A 8 -2.12 -32.63 5.73
N VAL A 9 -3.01 -32.31 6.68
CA VAL A 9 -4.15 -31.42 6.47
C VAL A 9 -3.79 -30.02 6.96
N GLY A 10 -3.63 -29.08 6.03
CA GLY A 10 -3.24 -27.69 6.27
C GLY A 10 -1.77 -27.39 5.94
N ALA A 11 -1.53 -26.32 5.20
CA ALA A 11 -0.21 -25.80 4.81
C ALA A 11 0.12 -24.46 5.52
N GLY A 12 -0.33 -24.34 6.77
CA GLY A 12 0.23 -23.35 7.69
C GLY A 12 1.67 -23.69 8.09
N VAL A 13 2.27 -22.86 8.94
CA VAL A 13 3.67 -23.09 9.38
C VAL A 13 3.90 -24.47 9.99
N ALA A 14 2.96 -24.99 10.78
CA ALA A 14 3.06 -26.34 11.36
C ALA A 14 3.10 -27.42 10.26
N GLY A 15 2.14 -27.39 9.33
CA GLY A 15 2.05 -28.36 8.24
C GLY A 15 3.26 -28.33 7.31
N CYS A 16 3.74 -27.15 6.94
CA CYS A 16 4.96 -27.00 6.12
C CYS A 16 6.21 -27.52 6.83
N CYS A 17 6.36 -27.26 8.14
CA CYS A 17 7.47 -27.80 8.93
C CYS A 17 7.41 -29.33 9.01
N VAL A 18 6.23 -29.92 9.29
CA VAL A 18 6.06 -31.39 9.33
C VAL A 18 6.34 -32.02 7.98
N ALA A 19 5.85 -31.42 6.89
CA ALA A 19 6.12 -31.87 5.53
C ALA A 19 7.62 -31.96 5.25
N ARG A 20 8.37 -30.90 5.61
CA ARG A 20 9.83 -30.88 5.49
C ARG A 20 10.49 -32.01 6.28
N GLU A 21 10.13 -32.16 7.56
CA GLU A 21 10.78 -33.14 8.43
C GLU A 21 10.41 -34.59 8.06
N CYS A 22 9.18 -34.83 7.58
CA CYS A 22 8.80 -36.14 7.04
C CYS A 22 9.60 -36.53 5.79
N ALA A 23 10.05 -35.55 4.99
CA ALA A 23 10.88 -35.79 3.81
C ALA A 23 12.29 -36.34 4.15
N ARG A 24 12.70 -36.30 5.42
CA ARG A 24 13.92 -36.97 5.92
C ARG A 24 13.80 -38.50 5.94
N PHE A 25 12.62 -39.04 5.70
CA PHE A 25 12.35 -40.47 5.69
C PHE A 25 11.84 -40.90 4.31
N ALA A 26 12.00 -42.18 3.99
CA ALA A 26 11.54 -42.77 2.74
C ALA A 26 10.00 -42.96 2.74
N LEU A 27 9.28 -41.83 2.72
CA LEU A 27 7.82 -41.74 2.81
C LEU A 27 7.25 -41.00 1.58
N LYS A 28 6.09 -41.45 1.11
CA LYS A 28 5.25 -40.67 0.18
C LYS A 28 4.37 -39.72 0.99
N VAL A 29 4.67 -38.42 0.94
CA VAL A 29 3.99 -37.40 1.73
C VAL A 29 3.19 -36.47 0.81
N ALA A 30 1.95 -36.17 1.19
CA ALA A 30 1.13 -35.16 0.51
C ALA A 30 0.50 -34.19 1.51
N VAL A 31 0.50 -32.90 1.16
CA VAL A 31 -0.15 -31.81 1.90
C VAL A 31 -1.41 -31.40 1.16
N PHE A 32 -2.50 -31.18 1.90
CA PHE A 32 -3.79 -30.71 1.40
C PHE A 32 -4.13 -29.37 2.05
N GLU A 33 -4.21 -28.31 1.25
CA GLU A 33 -4.49 -26.94 1.67
C GLU A 33 -5.74 -26.42 0.97
N ALA A 34 -6.66 -25.83 1.75
CA ALA A 34 -7.90 -25.27 1.23
C ALA A 34 -7.67 -23.95 0.47
N GLY A 35 -6.64 -23.18 0.86
CA GLY A 35 -6.21 -21.95 0.21
C GLY A 35 -5.50 -22.15 -1.14
N LEU A 36 -5.07 -21.03 -1.74
CA LEU A 36 -4.32 -21.00 -3.00
C LEU A 36 -2.81 -20.96 -2.79
N ASP A 37 -2.36 -20.73 -1.57
CA ASP A 37 -0.95 -20.71 -1.21
C ASP A 37 -0.75 -21.22 0.22
N VAL A 38 0.50 -21.47 0.57
CA VAL A 38 0.88 -21.75 1.96
C VAL A 38 0.65 -20.53 2.85
N ALA A 39 0.52 -20.76 4.15
CA ALA A 39 0.30 -19.69 5.14
C ALA A 39 -0.97 -18.85 4.92
N ASP A 40 -1.98 -19.36 4.21
CA ASP A 40 -3.26 -18.68 4.02
C ASP A 40 -4.11 -18.57 5.31
N GLY A 41 -3.80 -19.34 6.36
CA GLY A 41 -4.44 -19.23 7.66
C GLY A 41 -3.80 -18.22 8.62
N ALA A 42 -3.69 -18.62 9.88
CA ALA A 42 -3.17 -17.79 10.98
C ALA A 42 -1.70 -17.36 10.81
N THR A 43 -0.87 -18.16 10.15
CA THR A 43 0.57 -17.89 9.93
C THR A 43 0.80 -16.52 9.33
N ARG A 44 -0.09 -16.11 8.42
CA ARG A 44 -0.04 -14.83 7.72
C ARG A 44 -0.08 -13.63 8.65
N ALA A 45 -0.90 -13.69 9.67
CA ALA A 45 -1.16 -12.56 10.55
C ALA A 45 -0.45 -12.74 11.89
N ASN A 46 0.71 -13.41 11.86
CA ASN A 46 1.59 -13.56 12.99
C ASN A 46 2.47 -12.31 13.19
N SER A 47 2.83 -12.02 14.44
CA SER A 47 3.73 -10.92 14.77
C SER A 47 5.20 -11.13 14.38
N GLY A 48 5.57 -12.33 13.92
CA GLY A 48 6.94 -12.65 13.51
C GLY A 48 7.91 -12.80 14.69
N ILE A 49 7.41 -13.00 15.91
CA ILE A 49 8.26 -13.12 17.09
C ILE A 49 8.64 -14.58 17.31
N VAL A 50 9.94 -14.83 17.47
CA VAL A 50 10.50 -16.07 18.00
C VAL A 50 10.61 -15.90 19.51
N HIS A 51 9.61 -16.41 20.22
CA HIS A 51 9.54 -16.28 21.68
C HIS A 51 10.63 -17.12 22.35
N ALA A 52 11.26 -16.62 23.42
CA ALA A 52 12.32 -17.37 24.08
C ALA A 52 11.84 -18.49 25.01
N GLY A 53 10.58 -18.45 25.48
CA GLY A 53 10.01 -19.46 26.39
C GLY A 53 9.93 -19.08 27.86
N TYR A 54 10.05 -17.78 28.21
CA TYR A 54 9.96 -17.32 29.61
C TYR A 54 8.54 -17.24 30.18
N ASP A 55 7.52 -17.22 29.32
CA ASP A 55 6.14 -17.04 29.70
C ASP A 55 5.32 -18.34 29.90
N PRO A 56 5.45 -19.37 29.03
CA PRO A 56 4.69 -20.61 29.17
C PRO A 56 4.90 -21.28 30.54
N LYS A 57 3.83 -21.88 31.07
CA LYS A 57 3.87 -22.57 32.37
C LYS A 57 4.84 -23.77 32.32
N PRO A 58 5.75 -23.91 33.29
CA PRO A 58 6.64 -25.07 33.39
C PRO A 58 5.93 -26.42 33.31
N GLY A 59 6.58 -27.38 32.65
CA GLY A 59 6.08 -28.75 32.49
C GLY A 59 5.01 -28.94 31.40
N THR A 60 4.57 -27.87 30.75
CA THR A 60 3.65 -27.94 29.61
C THR A 60 4.38 -28.28 28.31
N ARG A 61 3.68 -28.85 27.33
CA ARG A 61 4.18 -29.04 25.96
C ARG A 61 4.49 -27.70 25.32
N LYS A 62 3.68 -26.68 25.61
CA LYS A 62 3.90 -25.29 25.21
C LYS A 62 5.27 -24.77 25.67
N ALA A 63 5.66 -25.00 26.93
CA ALA A 63 6.97 -24.61 27.43
C ALA A 63 8.12 -25.38 26.75
N ARG A 64 7.99 -26.71 26.66
CA ARG A 64 9.00 -27.58 26.03
C ARG A 64 9.25 -27.17 24.58
N TYR A 65 8.22 -27.19 23.74
CA TYR A 65 8.36 -26.91 22.31
C TYR A 65 8.68 -25.45 22.03
N ASN A 66 8.34 -24.50 22.91
CA ASN A 66 8.82 -23.13 22.76
C ASN A 66 10.34 -23.09 22.84
N VAL A 67 10.93 -23.62 23.92
CA VAL A 67 12.38 -23.50 24.17
C VAL A 67 13.17 -24.30 23.14
N GLU A 68 12.74 -25.53 22.85
CA GLU A 68 13.36 -26.37 21.81
C GLU A 68 13.24 -25.73 20.43
N GLY A 69 12.06 -25.21 20.09
CA GLY A 69 11.81 -24.56 18.81
C GLY A 69 12.67 -23.31 18.61
N ALA A 70 12.75 -22.43 19.61
CA ALA A 70 13.58 -21.22 19.55
C ALA A 70 15.07 -21.53 19.26
N LYS A 71 15.60 -22.63 19.77
CA LYS A 71 16.98 -23.07 19.52
C LYS A 71 17.22 -23.54 18.08
N LEU A 72 16.19 -23.99 17.38
CA LEU A 72 16.28 -24.46 15.99
C LEU A 72 16.25 -23.31 14.97
N TYR A 73 15.71 -22.15 15.33
CA TYR A 73 15.54 -21.03 14.39
C TYR A 73 16.83 -20.55 13.73
N PRO A 74 17.96 -20.32 14.44
CA PRO A 74 19.21 -19.90 13.80
C PRO A 74 19.70 -20.90 12.75
N GLN A 75 19.61 -22.21 13.06
CA GLN A 75 19.98 -23.26 12.12
C GLN A 75 19.04 -23.26 10.92
N TRP A 76 17.73 -23.23 11.14
CA TRP A 76 16.74 -23.26 10.06
C TRP A 76 16.79 -22.01 9.20
N ALA A 77 17.06 -20.83 9.76
CA ALA A 77 17.25 -19.61 8.99
C ALA A 77 18.44 -19.72 8.04
N SER A 78 19.53 -20.34 8.49
CA SER A 78 20.70 -20.65 7.66
C SER A 78 20.40 -21.69 6.59
N GLU A 79 19.72 -22.79 6.95
CA GLU A 79 19.37 -23.86 6.02
C GLU A 79 18.34 -23.42 4.96
N LEU A 80 17.35 -22.63 5.34
CA LEU A 80 16.20 -22.30 4.51
C LEU A 80 16.25 -20.89 3.89
N GLY A 81 17.15 -20.01 4.39
CA GLY A 81 17.37 -18.67 3.85
C GLY A 81 16.23 -17.68 4.12
N PHE A 82 15.45 -17.85 5.19
CA PHE A 82 14.45 -16.85 5.60
C PHE A 82 15.09 -15.78 6.53
N PRO A 83 14.59 -14.52 6.51
CA PRO A 83 15.09 -13.47 7.39
C PRO A 83 14.87 -13.81 8.88
N TYR A 84 15.94 -13.70 9.66
CA TYR A 84 15.96 -13.91 11.10
C TYR A 84 16.94 -12.93 11.74
N ILE A 85 16.50 -12.23 12.79
CA ILE A 85 17.34 -11.31 13.56
C ILE A 85 17.15 -11.65 15.03
N ASN A 86 18.23 -12.05 15.70
CA ASN A 86 18.25 -12.12 17.16
C ASN A 86 18.41 -10.70 17.72
N ASN A 87 17.28 -10.04 17.95
CA ASN A 87 17.24 -8.66 18.45
C ASN A 87 16.87 -8.58 19.95
N GLY A 88 16.72 -9.72 20.62
CA GLY A 88 16.22 -9.79 21.99
C GLY A 88 14.78 -9.29 22.16
N SER A 89 14.29 -9.40 23.39
CA SER A 89 13.02 -8.80 23.79
C SER A 89 13.07 -8.25 25.21
N MET A 90 12.19 -7.30 25.51
CA MET A 90 12.06 -6.68 26.82
C MET A 90 10.61 -6.74 27.30
N VAL A 91 10.37 -7.08 28.57
CA VAL A 91 9.05 -6.98 29.20
C VAL A 91 9.05 -5.81 30.16
N LEU A 92 8.36 -4.72 29.79
CA LEU A 92 8.32 -3.46 30.51
C LEU A 92 7.42 -3.52 31.74
N ALA A 93 7.91 -2.94 32.84
CA ALA A 93 7.15 -2.71 34.07
C ALA A 93 7.01 -1.20 34.36
N TYR A 94 5.81 -0.80 34.75
CA TYR A 94 5.41 0.59 35.04
C TYR A 94 4.95 0.78 36.48
N THR A 95 4.79 -0.31 37.23
CA THR A 95 4.45 -0.32 38.64
C THR A 95 5.35 -1.28 39.40
N GLU A 96 5.42 -1.14 40.72
CA GLU A 96 6.18 -2.07 41.58
C GLU A 96 5.64 -3.51 41.49
N ASP A 97 4.31 -3.67 41.37
CA ASP A 97 3.68 -4.98 41.17
C ASP A 97 4.09 -5.61 39.82
N GLU A 98 4.18 -4.80 38.76
CA GLU A 98 4.67 -5.25 37.46
C GLU A 98 6.17 -5.61 37.52
N LEU A 99 6.98 -4.91 38.34
CA LEU A 99 8.40 -5.27 38.57
C LEU A 99 8.53 -6.63 39.26
N GLU A 100 7.67 -6.95 40.21
CA GLU A 100 7.64 -8.27 40.85
C GLU A 100 7.16 -9.35 39.87
N ALA A 101 6.15 -9.05 39.06
CA ALA A 101 5.66 -9.97 38.03
C ALA A 101 6.75 -10.37 37.03
N ILE A 102 7.59 -9.41 36.59
CA ILE A 102 8.69 -9.73 35.65
C ILE A 102 9.84 -10.51 36.32
N ARG A 103 10.05 -10.39 37.64
CA ARG A 103 10.97 -11.27 38.39
C ARG A 103 10.46 -12.71 38.40
N GLY A 104 9.16 -12.89 38.62
CA GLY A 104 8.51 -14.21 38.50
C GLY A 104 8.61 -14.80 37.08
N LEU A 105 8.51 -13.96 36.04
CA LEU A 105 8.77 -14.39 34.65
C LEU A 105 10.22 -14.79 34.41
N ARG A 106 11.19 -14.11 35.06
CA ARG A 106 12.61 -14.49 35.00
C ARG A 106 12.80 -15.90 35.53
N GLU A 107 12.34 -16.17 36.75
CA GLU A 107 12.47 -17.49 37.40
C GLU A 107 11.78 -18.59 36.60
N ARG A 108 10.60 -18.29 36.04
CA ARG A 108 9.89 -19.20 35.14
C ARG A 108 10.71 -19.54 33.90
N GLY A 109 11.29 -18.52 33.26
CA GLY A 109 12.12 -18.73 32.08
C GLY A 109 13.39 -19.50 32.38
N GLU A 110 14.06 -19.22 33.51
CA GLU A 110 15.22 -19.99 33.97
C GLU A 110 14.85 -21.47 34.18
N HIS A 111 13.69 -21.74 34.80
CA HIS A 111 13.19 -23.10 34.98
C HIS A 111 12.86 -23.80 33.65
N ASN A 112 12.33 -23.07 32.67
CA ASN A 112 12.09 -23.59 31.32
C ASN A 112 13.39 -23.80 30.51
N GLY A 113 14.53 -23.28 30.98
CA GLY A 113 15.83 -23.40 30.30
C GLY A 113 16.15 -22.25 29.34
N VAL A 114 15.59 -21.06 29.58
CA VAL A 114 15.91 -19.83 28.85
C VAL A 114 17.16 -19.19 29.44
N GLU A 115 18.13 -18.90 28.57
CA GLU A 115 19.44 -18.39 28.97
C GLU A 115 19.50 -16.85 28.98
N GLY A 116 20.29 -16.29 29.90
CA GLY A 116 20.69 -14.88 29.89
C GLY A 116 19.62 -13.88 30.38
N LEU A 117 18.53 -14.34 31.00
CA LEU A 117 17.46 -13.48 31.50
C LEU A 117 17.95 -12.54 32.61
N ARG A 118 17.62 -11.24 32.49
CA ARG A 118 18.03 -10.23 33.48
C ARG A 118 16.92 -9.21 33.72
N VAL A 119 16.66 -8.86 34.98
CA VAL A 119 15.85 -7.69 35.29
C VAL A 119 16.76 -6.46 35.32
N ILE A 120 16.41 -5.44 34.55
CA ILE A 120 17.17 -4.19 34.39
C ILE A 120 16.35 -3.01 34.94
N ASP A 121 17.03 -1.97 35.41
CA ASP A 121 16.40 -0.77 35.94
C ASP A 121 16.04 0.24 34.82
N ALA A 122 15.32 1.32 35.18
CA ALA A 122 14.93 2.37 34.24
C ALA A 122 16.10 3.09 33.57
N ARG A 123 17.30 3.11 34.19
CA ARG A 123 18.47 3.77 33.61
C ARG A 123 19.05 2.91 32.51
N GLU A 124 19.36 1.64 32.80
CA GLU A 124 19.87 0.69 31.80
C GLU A 124 18.86 0.50 30.65
N LEU A 125 17.56 0.46 30.96
CA LEU A 125 16.50 0.40 29.94
C LEU A 125 16.56 1.58 28.95
N ARG A 126 16.73 2.82 29.43
CA ARG A 126 16.80 4.01 28.55
C ARG A 126 18.14 4.15 27.83
N GLU A 127 19.22 3.60 28.40
CA GLU A 127 20.51 3.48 27.70
C GLU A 127 20.40 2.52 26.50
N LEU A 128 19.63 1.43 26.63
CA LEU A 128 19.38 0.47 25.54
C LEU A 128 18.29 0.92 24.57
N GLU A 129 17.22 1.55 25.06
CA GLU A 129 16.04 1.96 24.28
C GLU A 129 15.65 3.42 24.58
N PRO A 130 16.31 4.43 23.97
CA PRO A 130 16.10 5.84 24.30
C PRO A 130 14.68 6.36 24.03
N ASN A 131 13.94 5.70 23.14
CA ASN A 131 12.57 6.09 22.75
C ASN A 131 11.49 5.48 23.65
N VAL A 132 11.84 4.58 24.57
CA VAL A 132 10.87 3.98 25.49
C VAL A 132 10.27 5.04 26.42
N SER A 133 9.02 4.82 26.83
CA SER A 133 8.32 5.73 27.74
C SER A 133 9.16 6.02 29.01
N PRO A 134 9.27 7.30 29.42
CA PRO A 134 9.94 7.65 30.66
C PRO A 134 9.20 7.11 31.90
N GLU A 135 7.95 6.67 31.77
CA GLU A 135 7.18 6.08 32.88
C GLU A 135 7.56 4.63 33.21
N ALA A 136 8.33 3.94 32.36
CA ALA A 136 8.79 2.59 32.65
C ALA A 136 9.80 2.60 33.81
N LEU A 137 9.57 1.77 34.83
CA LEU A 137 10.39 1.63 36.03
C LEU A 137 11.56 0.64 35.84
N GLY A 138 11.43 -0.27 34.87
CA GLY A 138 12.43 -1.28 34.53
C GLY A 138 11.88 -2.30 33.54
N ALA A 139 12.66 -3.33 33.23
CA ALA A 139 12.24 -4.38 32.32
C ALA A 139 12.90 -5.74 32.60
N LEU A 140 12.29 -6.83 32.13
CA LEU A 140 12.97 -8.12 31.96
C LEU A 140 13.58 -8.16 30.57
N LEU A 141 14.91 -8.12 30.49
CA LEU A 141 15.68 -8.34 29.28
C LEU A 141 15.81 -9.84 28.98
N VAL A 142 15.50 -10.20 27.74
CA VAL A 142 15.47 -11.56 27.21
C VAL A 142 16.35 -11.62 25.95
N PRO A 143 17.65 -11.94 26.08
CA PRO A 143 18.61 -11.87 24.97
C PRO A 143 18.40 -12.91 23.87
N THR A 144 17.61 -13.96 24.15
CA THR A 144 17.35 -15.07 23.21
C THR A 144 16.04 -14.90 22.43
N GLY A 145 15.29 -13.82 22.68
CA GLY A 145 14.14 -13.45 21.85
C GLY A 145 14.60 -12.98 20.47
N ALA A 146 13.83 -13.26 19.43
CA ALA A 146 14.19 -12.88 18.07
C ALA A 146 12.97 -12.53 17.22
N ILE A 147 13.22 -12.00 16.03
CA ILE A 147 12.21 -11.71 15.01
C ILE A 147 12.53 -12.46 13.71
N CYS A 148 11.49 -12.86 12.99
CA CYS A 148 11.58 -13.49 11.67
C CYS A 148 10.44 -13.05 10.76
N ASP A 149 10.52 -13.42 9.47
CA ASP A 149 9.38 -13.36 8.56
C ASP A 149 8.55 -14.65 8.68
N PRO A 150 7.36 -14.60 9.31
CA PRO A 150 6.57 -15.80 9.59
C PRO A 150 6.06 -16.49 8.32
N TYR A 151 5.84 -15.76 7.23
CA TYR A 151 5.43 -16.35 5.96
C TYR A 151 6.58 -17.10 5.32
N GLN A 152 7.77 -16.50 5.31
CA GLN A 152 8.94 -17.16 4.75
C GLN A 152 9.36 -18.40 5.52
N VAL A 153 9.11 -18.48 6.84
CA VAL A 153 9.30 -19.75 7.56
C VAL A 153 8.47 -20.87 6.94
N ALA A 154 7.16 -20.64 6.73
CA ALA A 154 6.27 -21.64 6.13
C ALA A 154 6.58 -21.89 4.65
N PHE A 155 6.79 -20.84 3.86
CA PHE A 155 7.09 -20.92 2.44
C PHE A 155 8.41 -21.65 2.18
N ARG A 156 9.49 -21.29 2.87
CA ARG A 156 10.81 -21.92 2.65
C ARG A 156 10.82 -23.37 3.13
N ALA A 157 10.13 -23.69 4.23
CA ALA A 157 9.95 -25.07 4.66
C ALA A 157 9.15 -25.88 3.62
N GLY A 158 8.05 -25.32 3.08
CA GLY A 158 7.25 -25.95 2.03
C GLY A 158 8.02 -26.16 0.72
N GLU A 159 8.72 -25.15 0.23
CA GLU A 159 9.57 -25.24 -0.97
C GLU A 159 10.69 -26.28 -0.79
N ASN A 160 11.31 -26.34 0.40
CA ASN A 160 12.30 -27.38 0.73
C ASN A 160 11.65 -28.78 0.75
N ALA A 161 10.44 -28.93 1.29
CA ALA A 161 9.70 -30.18 1.29
C ALA A 161 9.41 -30.66 -0.14
N VAL A 162 8.90 -29.78 -1.02
CA VAL A 162 8.63 -30.13 -2.43
C VAL A 162 9.89 -30.58 -3.16
N ARG A 163 11.01 -29.88 -2.95
CA ARG A 163 12.31 -30.27 -3.54
C ARG A 163 12.83 -31.61 -3.04
N ASN A 164 12.39 -32.04 -1.85
CA ASN A 164 12.69 -33.34 -1.28
C ASN A 164 11.59 -34.39 -1.55
N GLY A 165 10.66 -34.12 -2.48
CA GLY A 165 9.70 -35.11 -2.99
C GLY A 165 8.32 -35.09 -2.34
N VAL A 166 8.01 -34.09 -1.49
CA VAL A 166 6.66 -33.92 -0.93
C VAL A 166 5.73 -33.28 -1.95
N GLU A 167 4.49 -33.73 -2.02
CA GLU A 167 3.48 -33.17 -2.89
C GLU A 167 2.58 -32.16 -2.16
N PHE A 168 2.28 -31.02 -2.78
CA PHE A 168 1.37 -30.00 -2.25
C PHE A 168 0.14 -29.86 -3.14
N ASN A 169 -1.04 -29.91 -2.54
CA ASN A 169 -2.33 -29.86 -3.22
C ASN A 169 -3.11 -28.66 -2.66
N PHE A 170 -3.21 -27.60 -3.45
CA PHE A 170 -3.95 -26.38 -3.11
C PHE A 170 -5.39 -26.47 -3.60
N SER A 171 -6.27 -25.59 -3.13
CA SER A 171 -7.73 -25.69 -3.35
C SER A 171 -8.30 -27.07 -3.02
N SER A 172 -7.67 -27.77 -2.07
CA SER A 172 -7.96 -29.17 -1.73
C SER A 172 -8.45 -29.25 -0.29
N LYS A 173 -9.64 -28.71 -0.04
CA LYS A 173 -10.25 -28.72 1.29
C LYS A 173 -10.65 -30.15 1.67
N VAL A 174 -10.16 -30.63 2.80
CA VAL A 174 -10.58 -31.92 3.37
C VAL A 174 -11.93 -31.73 4.06
N VAL A 175 -12.95 -32.46 3.61
CA VAL A 175 -14.33 -32.37 4.13
C VAL A 175 -14.78 -33.62 4.89
N GLY A 176 -13.98 -34.69 4.83
CA GLY A 176 -14.24 -35.91 5.60
C GLY A 176 -13.00 -36.79 5.69
N ILE A 177 -12.88 -37.52 6.79
CA ILE A 177 -11.82 -38.51 7.02
C ILE A 177 -12.45 -39.73 7.67
N GLU A 178 -12.24 -40.91 7.11
CA GLU A 178 -12.76 -42.17 7.67
C GLU A 178 -11.69 -43.26 7.72
N PRO A 179 -11.76 -44.20 8.68
CA PRO A 179 -10.86 -45.35 8.69
C PRO A 179 -11.04 -46.20 7.43
N ALA A 180 -9.93 -46.55 6.77
CA ALA A 180 -9.93 -47.51 5.68
C ALA A 180 -10.27 -48.90 6.23
N GLN A 181 -11.43 -49.44 5.85
CA GLN A 181 -11.90 -50.73 6.37
C GLN A 181 -10.92 -51.87 6.07
N THR A 182 -10.57 -52.65 7.09
CA THR A 182 -9.87 -53.93 6.91
C THR A 182 -10.82 -54.93 6.22
N PRO A 183 -10.43 -55.67 5.17
CA PRO A 183 -11.29 -56.66 4.56
C PRO A 183 -11.66 -57.70 5.62
N THR A 184 -12.95 -57.88 5.85
CA THR A 184 -13.46 -59.01 6.65
C THR A 184 -13.31 -60.31 5.85
N ALA A 185 -13.22 -61.46 6.53
CA ALA A 185 -13.16 -62.76 5.87
C ALA A 185 -14.34 -62.99 4.89
N ASP A 186 -15.51 -62.42 5.19
CA ASP A 186 -16.71 -62.46 4.34
C ASP A 186 -16.56 -61.60 3.08
N SER A 187 -15.90 -60.43 3.18
CA SER A 187 -15.64 -59.56 2.03
C SER A 187 -14.62 -60.16 1.05
N VAL A 188 -13.66 -60.96 1.53
CA VAL A 188 -12.71 -61.71 0.69
C VAL A 188 -13.43 -62.82 -0.08
N GLN A 189 -14.43 -63.48 0.52
CA GLN A 189 -15.26 -64.47 -0.15
C GLN A 189 -16.23 -63.84 -1.16
N ALA A 190 -16.78 -62.66 -0.89
CA ALA A 190 -17.70 -61.96 -1.80
C ALA A 190 -17.02 -61.41 -3.07
N VAL A 191 -15.74 -61.04 -2.98
CA VAL A 191 -14.89 -60.67 -4.14
C VAL A 191 -14.51 -61.91 -4.95
N ALA A 192 -14.18 -63.03 -4.30
CA ALA A 192 -13.93 -64.30 -4.98
C ALA A 192 -15.18 -64.87 -5.69
N ALA A 193 -16.39 -64.48 -5.24
CA ALA A 193 -17.68 -64.83 -5.84
C ALA A 193 -18.19 -63.85 -6.92
N GLY A 194 -17.46 -62.77 -7.21
CA GLY A 194 -17.77 -61.84 -8.31
C GLY A 194 -18.92 -60.85 -8.06
N SER A 195 -19.36 -60.68 -6.81
CA SER A 195 -20.60 -59.95 -6.47
C SER A 195 -20.41 -58.52 -5.93
N VAL A 196 -19.18 -58.06 -5.65
CA VAL A 196 -18.90 -56.67 -5.22
C VAL A 196 -17.51 -56.23 -5.73
N GLN A 197 -17.41 -55.05 -6.36
CA GLN A 197 -16.14 -54.36 -6.55
C GLN A 197 -15.74 -53.70 -5.22
N SER A 198 -15.22 -54.45 -4.25
CA SER A 198 -14.54 -53.87 -3.09
C SER A 198 -13.04 -53.77 -3.38
N VAL A 199 -12.45 -52.65 -2.97
CA VAL A 199 -11.00 -52.42 -3.12
C VAL A 199 -10.27 -53.34 -2.14
N ALA A 200 -9.61 -54.37 -2.65
CA ALA A 200 -8.83 -55.30 -1.84
C ALA A 200 -7.69 -54.54 -1.12
N VAL A 201 -7.74 -54.49 0.21
CA VAL A 201 -6.65 -53.98 1.04
C VAL A 201 -5.55 -55.04 1.08
N ASP A 202 -4.32 -54.66 0.75
CA ASP A 202 -3.14 -55.46 1.05
C ASP A 202 -3.00 -55.63 2.59
N PRO A 203 -3.18 -56.85 3.14
CA PRO A 203 -3.11 -57.09 4.58
C PRO A 203 -1.73 -56.73 5.18
N ALA A 204 -0.69 -56.63 4.36
CA ALA A 204 0.66 -56.27 4.80
C ALA A 204 0.85 -54.77 5.08
N ARG A 205 -0.10 -53.90 4.68
CA ARG A 205 0.05 -52.43 4.72
C ARG A 205 -0.68 -51.69 5.86
N GLY A 206 -1.42 -52.39 6.72
CA GLY A 206 -2.16 -51.83 7.86
C GLY A 206 -3.47 -51.12 7.49
N ALA A 207 -4.35 -50.91 8.49
CA ALA A 207 -5.54 -50.07 8.36
C ALA A 207 -5.10 -48.59 8.41
N GLY A 208 -5.52 -47.79 7.42
CA GLY A 208 -5.19 -46.37 7.29
C GLY A 208 -6.45 -45.51 7.28
N TYR A 209 -6.43 -44.40 6.54
CA TYR A 209 -7.55 -43.46 6.40
C TYR A 209 -7.85 -43.17 4.93
N ILE A 210 -9.12 -42.84 4.66
CA ILE A 210 -9.58 -42.27 3.39
C ILE A 210 -9.97 -40.82 3.68
N LEU A 211 -9.33 -39.87 2.99
CA LEU A 211 -9.63 -38.45 3.03
C LEU A 211 -10.48 -38.09 1.82
N HIS A 212 -11.55 -37.33 2.07
CA HIS A 212 -12.47 -36.83 1.06
C HIS A 212 -12.16 -35.35 0.79
N ILE A 213 -11.82 -35.04 -0.46
CA ILE A 213 -11.46 -33.70 -0.92
C ILE A 213 -12.64 -33.05 -1.64
N GLU A 214 -12.94 -31.80 -1.27
CA GLU A 214 -14.01 -31.01 -1.88
C GLU A 214 -13.73 -30.69 -3.36
N GLY A 215 -14.75 -30.87 -4.19
CA GLY A 215 -14.81 -30.48 -5.58
C GLY A 215 -15.31 -29.07 -5.79
N ALA A 216 -15.16 -28.56 -7.02
CA ALA A 216 -15.57 -27.20 -7.37
C ALA A 216 -17.08 -26.91 -7.16
N GLN A 217 -17.91 -27.95 -7.06
CA GLN A 217 -19.36 -27.85 -6.85
C GLN A 217 -19.79 -28.19 -5.41
N GLY A 218 -18.83 -28.35 -4.49
CA GLY A 218 -19.08 -28.76 -3.10
C GLY A 218 -19.37 -30.26 -2.94
N ASP A 219 -19.22 -31.04 -4.01
CA ASP A 219 -19.23 -32.49 -4.02
C ASP A 219 -17.88 -33.08 -3.59
N VAL A 220 -17.78 -34.39 -3.37
CA VAL A 220 -16.48 -35.04 -3.16
C VAL A 220 -15.85 -35.32 -4.53
N ALA A 221 -14.83 -34.55 -4.90
CA ALA A 221 -14.16 -34.70 -6.21
C ALA A 221 -13.06 -35.77 -6.20
N GLU A 222 -12.36 -35.93 -5.08
CA GLU A 222 -11.25 -36.88 -4.95
C GLU A 222 -11.27 -37.57 -3.60
N ALA A 223 -10.87 -38.85 -3.59
CA ALA A 223 -10.56 -39.60 -2.38
C ALA A 223 -9.09 -40.02 -2.38
N VAL A 224 -8.40 -39.75 -1.27
CA VAL A 224 -6.99 -40.08 -1.05
C VAL A 224 -6.87 -41.05 0.11
N ARG A 225 -6.14 -42.15 -0.09
CA ARG A 225 -5.83 -43.09 0.97
C ARG A 225 -4.48 -42.76 1.58
N ALA A 226 -4.42 -42.67 2.91
CA ALA A 226 -3.20 -42.42 3.68
C ALA A 226 -3.02 -43.50 4.76
N ARG A 227 -1.77 -43.87 5.08
CA ARG A 227 -1.50 -44.76 6.24
C ARG A 227 -1.51 -43.98 7.54
N VAL A 228 -1.05 -42.73 7.49
CA VAL A 228 -1.04 -41.76 8.59
C VAL A 228 -1.67 -40.45 8.13
N VAL A 229 -2.40 -39.80 9.03
CA VAL A 229 -2.92 -38.44 8.84
C VAL A 229 -2.34 -37.54 9.93
N VAL A 230 -1.85 -36.37 9.53
CA VAL A 230 -1.45 -35.29 10.44
C VAL A 230 -2.45 -34.14 10.28
N ASN A 231 -3.18 -33.85 11.34
CA ASN A 231 -4.07 -32.72 11.46
C ASN A 231 -3.29 -31.47 11.88
N ALA A 232 -3.03 -30.57 10.91
CA ALA A 232 -2.39 -29.28 11.11
C ALA A 232 -3.31 -28.12 10.66
N ALA A 233 -4.64 -28.30 10.78
CA ALA A 233 -5.66 -27.41 10.25
C ALA A 233 -5.87 -26.10 11.03
N GLY A 234 -4.97 -25.79 11.97
CA GLY A 234 -4.97 -24.52 12.70
C GLY A 234 -6.25 -24.32 13.52
N VAL A 235 -7.01 -23.27 13.21
CA VAL A 235 -8.27 -22.95 13.93
C VAL A 235 -9.37 -23.99 13.72
N HIS A 236 -9.26 -24.84 12.69
CA HIS A 236 -10.19 -25.93 12.38
C HIS A 236 -9.72 -27.30 12.87
N ALA A 237 -8.64 -27.38 13.67
CA ALA A 237 -8.06 -28.66 14.06
C ALA A 237 -9.00 -29.50 14.95
N ASP A 238 -9.85 -28.87 15.78
CA ASP A 238 -10.91 -29.54 16.53
C ASP A 238 -11.97 -30.18 15.59
N GLU A 239 -12.39 -29.47 14.54
CA GLU A 239 -13.34 -29.98 13.54
C GLU A 239 -12.77 -31.18 12.77
N ILE A 240 -11.49 -31.13 12.40
CA ILE A 240 -10.81 -32.25 11.73
C ILE A 240 -10.59 -33.44 12.69
N HIS A 241 -10.31 -33.18 13.97
CA HIS A 241 -10.20 -34.22 14.99
C HIS A 241 -11.52 -34.98 15.15
N ASP A 242 -12.63 -34.25 15.26
CA ASP A 242 -13.97 -34.79 15.48
C ASP A 242 -14.48 -35.66 14.30
N MET A 243 -13.86 -35.56 13.12
CA MET A 243 -14.14 -36.48 12.00
C MET A 243 -13.67 -37.92 12.28
N VAL A 244 -12.66 -38.10 13.14
CA VAL A 244 -11.96 -39.38 13.31
C VAL A 244 -12.04 -39.92 14.73
N ALA A 245 -12.06 -39.04 15.74
CA ALA A 245 -11.99 -39.40 17.15
C ALA A 245 -13.11 -38.74 17.96
N PRO A 246 -13.46 -39.28 19.14
CA PRO A 246 -14.38 -38.61 20.06
C PRO A 246 -13.83 -37.26 20.49
N HIS A 247 -14.70 -36.26 20.53
CA HIS A 247 -14.35 -34.89 20.91
C HIS A 247 -13.49 -34.82 22.18
N ALA A 248 -12.29 -34.24 22.05
CA ALA A 248 -11.29 -34.19 23.11
C ALA A 248 -10.97 -32.76 23.59
N PHE A 249 -11.07 -31.77 22.71
CA PHE A 249 -10.73 -30.37 22.98
C PHE A 249 -11.54 -29.43 22.08
N SER A 250 -11.72 -28.19 22.52
CA SER A 250 -12.41 -27.15 21.75
C SER A 250 -11.48 -25.97 21.45
N ILE A 251 -11.54 -25.46 20.21
CA ILE A 251 -10.80 -24.26 19.83
C ILE A 251 -11.71 -23.03 19.91
N THR A 252 -11.35 -22.09 20.78
CA THR A 252 -11.93 -20.73 20.77
C THR A 252 -11.11 -19.84 19.84
N PRO A 253 -11.68 -19.37 18.72
CA PRO A 253 -10.97 -18.49 17.79
C PRO A 253 -10.71 -17.14 18.46
N ARG A 254 -9.46 -16.68 18.49
CA ARG A 254 -9.09 -15.38 19.08
C ARG A 254 -8.44 -14.47 18.04
N ARG A 255 -9.15 -13.40 17.68
CA ARG A 255 -8.66 -12.40 16.74
C ARG A 255 -7.62 -11.50 17.40
N GLY A 256 -6.53 -11.26 16.69
CA GLY A 256 -5.54 -10.24 17.00
C GLY A 256 -5.33 -9.31 15.81
N GLU A 257 -5.52 -8.02 16.03
CA GLU A 257 -5.43 -6.95 15.05
C GLU A 257 -4.08 -6.23 15.17
N TYR A 258 -3.58 -5.65 14.08
CA TYR A 258 -2.27 -5.00 14.04
C TYR A 258 -2.29 -3.71 13.24
N ASN A 259 -1.47 -2.74 13.65
CA ASN A 259 -1.01 -1.63 12.81
C ASN A 259 0.43 -1.92 12.36
N LEU A 260 0.68 -1.83 11.05
CA LEU A 260 2.03 -1.84 10.48
C LEU A 260 2.42 -0.42 10.10
N MET A 261 3.53 0.04 10.66
CA MET A 261 4.08 1.37 10.46
C MET A 261 5.17 1.34 9.39
N ASP A 262 5.43 2.51 8.81
CA ASP A 262 6.45 2.69 7.79
C ASP A 262 7.87 2.35 8.27
N THR A 263 8.79 2.12 7.34
CA THR A 263 10.20 1.85 7.62
C THR A 263 10.91 3.00 8.34
N ASP A 264 10.42 4.24 8.18
CA ASP A 264 10.95 5.41 8.91
C ASP A 264 10.80 5.26 10.44
N MET A 265 9.92 4.37 10.90
CA MET A 265 9.69 4.10 12.33
C MET A 265 10.45 2.87 12.84
N GLY A 266 10.92 1.96 11.98
CA GLY A 266 11.45 0.66 12.44
C GLY A 266 12.79 0.73 13.16
N GLY A 267 13.61 1.75 12.88
CA GLY A 267 14.87 1.98 13.58
C GLY A 267 14.74 2.62 14.97
N LEU A 268 13.52 2.92 15.44
CA LEU A 268 13.29 3.58 16.73
C LEU A 268 13.47 2.67 17.94
N PHE A 269 13.38 1.36 17.76
CA PHE A 269 13.61 0.36 18.81
C PHE A 269 14.52 -0.74 18.28
N ALA A 270 15.50 -1.17 19.09
CA ALA A 270 16.35 -2.30 18.74
C ALA A 270 15.68 -3.64 19.13
N HIS A 271 15.03 -3.67 20.30
CA HIS A 271 14.41 -4.86 20.87
C HIS A 271 12.91 -4.93 20.60
N THR A 272 12.34 -6.14 20.72
CA THR A 272 10.90 -6.33 20.78
C THR A 272 10.38 -5.95 22.17
N MET A 273 9.50 -4.95 22.25
CA MET A 273 8.98 -4.42 23.52
C MET A 273 7.61 -5.01 23.85
N PHE A 274 7.53 -5.76 24.94
CA PHE A 274 6.30 -6.24 25.56
C PHE A 274 5.94 -5.39 26.77
N GLN A 275 4.66 -5.36 27.10
CA GLN A 275 4.19 -4.85 28.39
C GLN A 275 4.04 -6.02 29.37
N ALA A 276 4.18 -5.77 30.67
CA ALA A 276 3.94 -6.77 31.70
C ALA A 276 2.54 -7.43 31.51
N PRO A 277 2.44 -8.77 31.60
CA PRO A 277 1.17 -9.45 31.37
C PRO A 277 0.08 -9.02 32.36
N THR A 278 -1.15 -8.92 31.86
CA THR A 278 -2.36 -8.70 32.67
C THR A 278 -3.26 -9.94 32.59
N LYS A 279 -4.41 -9.93 33.27
CA LYS A 279 -5.45 -10.97 33.09
C LYS A 279 -5.91 -11.13 31.62
N ALA A 280 -5.72 -10.11 30.78
CA ALA A 280 -6.04 -10.13 29.35
C ALA A 280 -4.90 -10.70 28.46
N GLY A 281 -3.76 -11.10 29.03
CA GLY A 281 -2.60 -11.65 28.31
C GLY A 281 -1.38 -10.72 28.32
N LYS A 282 -0.45 -10.93 27.37
CA LYS A 282 0.86 -10.24 27.26
C LYS A 282 0.81 -8.75 26.85
N GLY A 283 -0.38 -8.18 26.74
CA GLY A 283 -0.58 -6.79 26.29
C GLY A 283 -0.22 -6.56 24.82
N VAL A 284 -0.19 -5.29 24.44
CA VAL A 284 0.21 -4.81 23.11
C VAL A 284 1.73 -4.65 23.06
N LEU A 285 2.35 -5.19 22.02
CA LEU A 285 3.78 -5.06 21.75
C LEU A 285 4.07 -3.94 20.74
N VAL A 286 5.27 -3.37 20.84
CA VAL A 286 5.88 -2.49 19.85
C VAL A 286 7.20 -3.15 19.45
N SER A 287 7.36 -3.50 18.17
CA SER A 287 8.50 -4.29 17.72
C SER A 287 8.98 -3.87 16.34
N PRO A 288 10.30 -3.82 16.10
CA PRO A 288 10.83 -3.78 14.74
C PRO A 288 10.52 -5.10 14.02
N THR A 289 10.47 -5.04 12.70
CA THR A 289 10.35 -6.24 11.85
C THR A 289 11.66 -6.48 11.11
N VAL A 290 11.87 -7.70 10.61
CA VAL A 290 13.01 -8.04 9.74
C VAL A 290 13.06 -7.24 8.44
N HIS A 291 11.94 -6.60 8.07
CA HIS A 291 11.82 -5.76 6.87
C HIS A 291 12.04 -4.27 7.18
N GLY A 292 12.40 -3.92 8.41
CA GLY A 292 12.67 -2.53 8.81
C GLY A 292 11.43 -1.69 9.14
N ASN A 293 10.23 -2.27 9.12
CA ASN A 293 9.00 -1.63 9.63
C ASN A 293 8.89 -1.72 11.16
N MET A 294 7.99 -0.94 11.75
CA MET A 294 7.52 -1.13 13.13
C MET A 294 6.12 -1.77 13.14
N LEU A 295 5.95 -2.85 13.92
CA LEU A 295 4.67 -3.52 14.14
C LEU A 295 4.11 -3.16 15.52
N VAL A 296 2.82 -2.82 15.57
CA VAL A 296 2.11 -2.48 16.80
C VAL A 296 0.85 -3.32 16.92
N GLY A 297 0.73 -4.08 18.01
CA GLY A 297 -0.38 -5.00 18.27
C GLY A 297 0.08 -6.21 19.08
N PRO A 298 -0.62 -7.33 19.09
CA PRO A 298 -2.03 -7.43 18.81
C PRO A 298 -2.90 -7.12 20.04
N ASN A 299 -4.20 -6.93 19.81
CA ASN A 299 -5.22 -7.23 20.82
C ASN A 299 -5.51 -8.75 20.84
N ALA A 300 -6.43 -9.19 21.71
CA ALA A 300 -6.86 -10.58 21.79
C ALA A 300 -8.35 -10.66 22.11
N VAL A 301 -9.19 -10.75 21.06
CA VAL A 301 -10.65 -10.74 21.18
C VAL A 301 -11.23 -12.08 20.72
N PRO A 302 -11.94 -12.83 21.58
CA PRO A 302 -12.65 -14.05 21.18
C PRO A 302 -13.64 -13.79 20.05
N GLN A 303 -13.79 -14.73 19.14
CA GLN A 303 -14.72 -14.68 18.00
C GLN A 303 -15.58 -15.94 17.97
N GLY A 304 -16.80 -15.81 17.43
CA GLY A 304 -17.65 -16.98 17.13
C GLY A 304 -17.33 -17.64 15.79
N ASP A 305 -16.61 -16.94 14.92
CA ASP A 305 -16.24 -17.39 13.58
C ASP A 305 -14.71 -17.59 13.49
N LYS A 306 -14.30 -18.74 12.95
CA LYS A 306 -12.89 -19.14 12.75
C LYS A 306 -12.21 -18.35 11.64
N ASP A 307 -12.99 -17.77 10.72
CA ASP A 307 -12.51 -16.98 9.58
C ASP A 307 -12.59 -15.45 9.81
N ALA A 308 -12.90 -15.02 11.04
CA ALA A 308 -13.06 -13.62 11.43
C ALA A 308 -11.75 -12.80 11.39
N THR A 309 -11.26 -12.50 10.19
CA THR A 309 -9.99 -11.82 9.90
C THR A 309 -10.13 -10.31 9.66
N SER A 310 -11.31 -9.75 9.91
CA SER A 310 -11.57 -8.31 9.80
C SER A 310 -10.96 -7.51 10.95
N THR A 311 -10.36 -6.35 10.66
CA THR A 311 -10.07 -5.35 11.70
C THR A 311 -11.31 -4.54 12.07
N THR A 312 -11.26 -3.85 13.21
CA THR A 312 -12.34 -3.00 13.76
C THR A 312 -11.77 -1.65 14.18
N ALA A 313 -12.62 -0.61 14.16
CA ALA A 313 -12.21 0.73 14.59
C ALA A 313 -11.80 0.72 16.07
N GLU A 314 -12.61 0.06 16.90
CA GLU A 314 -12.41 -0.07 18.34
C GLU A 314 -11.14 -0.85 18.66
N GLY A 315 -10.92 -1.97 17.97
CA GLY A 315 -9.72 -2.80 18.14
C GLY A 315 -8.43 -2.05 17.81
N LEU A 316 -8.40 -1.37 16.66
CA LEU A 316 -7.26 -0.56 16.25
C LEU A 316 -7.00 0.63 17.19
N ALA A 317 -8.05 1.31 17.65
CA ALA A 317 -7.94 2.42 18.61
C ALA A 317 -7.41 1.94 19.97
N ALA A 318 -7.90 0.80 20.47
CA ALA A 318 -7.41 0.19 21.71
C ALA A 318 -5.93 -0.19 21.61
N ILE A 319 -5.50 -0.75 20.48
CA ILE A 319 -4.09 -1.07 20.22
C ILE A 319 -3.24 0.21 20.25
N THR A 320 -3.65 1.26 19.55
CA THR A 320 -2.94 2.54 19.56
C THR A 320 -2.84 3.14 20.95
N ALA A 321 -3.92 3.11 21.74
CA ALA A 321 -3.93 3.62 23.10
C ALA A 321 -2.96 2.85 24.01
N ALA A 322 -2.99 1.52 23.96
CA ALA A 322 -2.08 0.68 24.73
C ALA A 322 -0.61 0.86 24.31
N ALA A 323 -0.34 0.96 23.01
CA ALA A 323 1.02 1.16 22.49
C ALA A 323 1.65 2.49 22.92
N LYS A 324 0.86 3.54 23.16
CA LYS A 324 1.35 4.82 23.70
C LYS A 324 1.93 4.70 25.11
N LYS A 325 1.57 3.66 25.88
CA LYS A 325 2.24 3.34 27.16
C LYS A 325 3.71 2.99 26.93
N THR A 326 4.02 2.32 25.82
CA THR A 326 5.39 1.95 25.42
C THR A 326 6.10 3.10 24.70
N TYR A 327 5.42 3.74 23.74
CA TYR A 327 5.98 4.83 22.93
C TYR A 327 5.00 6.01 22.84
N PRO A 328 5.09 7.02 23.74
CA PRO A 328 4.16 8.14 23.78
C PRO A 328 4.12 8.98 22.49
N ALA A 329 5.25 9.03 21.75
CA ALA A 329 5.37 9.78 20.50
C ALA A 329 4.88 9.00 19.25
N LEU A 330 4.19 7.86 19.43
CA LEU A 330 3.66 7.05 18.33
C LEU A 330 2.80 7.87 17.37
N ASN A 331 3.30 8.02 16.14
CA ASN A 331 2.65 8.78 15.08
C ASN A 331 1.83 7.86 14.15
N MET A 332 0.51 7.87 14.30
CA MET A 332 -0.38 7.05 13.47
C MET A 332 -0.43 7.46 11.99
N ARG A 333 0.09 8.65 11.61
CA ARG A 333 0.21 9.04 10.19
C ARG A 333 1.24 8.20 9.43
N ALA A 334 2.18 7.56 10.13
CA ALA A 334 3.16 6.66 9.54
C ALA A 334 2.62 5.24 9.30
N ARG A 335 1.34 4.97 9.59
CA ARG A 335 0.73 3.67 9.32
C ARG A 335 0.64 3.43 7.81
N ILE A 336 1.07 2.25 7.36
CA ILE A 336 0.99 1.85 5.96
C ILE A 336 -0.12 0.82 5.72
N THR A 337 -0.39 -0.06 6.69
CA THR A 337 -1.52 -1.02 6.62
C THR A 337 -1.97 -1.49 7.99
N THR A 338 -3.15 -2.11 8.02
CA THR A 338 -3.68 -2.90 9.13
C THR A 338 -3.99 -4.33 8.66
N PHE A 339 -4.05 -5.27 9.60
CA PHE A 339 -4.49 -6.64 9.34
C PHE A 339 -4.89 -7.33 10.65
N ALA A 340 -5.61 -8.44 10.55
CA ALA A 340 -5.91 -9.29 11.69
C ALA A 340 -5.65 -10.76 11.37
N GLY A 341 -5.41 -11.53 12.42
CA GLY A 341 -5.27 -12.99 12.40
C GLY A 341 -6.06 -13.64 13.51
N VAL A 342 -6.50 -14.88 13.28
CA VAL A 342 -7.26 -15.65 14.27
C VAL A 342 -6.37 -16.76 14.82
N ARG A 343 -6.28 -16.85 16.16
CA ARG A 343 -5.46 -17.83 16.87
C ARG A 343 -6.32 -19.00 17.33
N ALA A 344 -5.74 -20.20 17.28
CA ALA A 344 -6.36 -21.44 17.73
C ALA A 344 -6.16 -21.66 19.25
N THR A 345 -6.85 -20.88 20.08
CA THR A 345 -6.72 -21.00 21.54
C THR A 345 -7.56 -22.16 22.05
N GLY A 346 -6.92 -23.17 22.64
CA GLY A 346 -7.58 -24.34 23.23
C GLY A 346 -8.13 -24.09 24.64
N ASP A 347 -9.08 -24.93 25.04
CA ASP A 347 -9.66 -24.97 26.39
C ASP A 347 -8.81 -25.77 27.40
N THR A 348 -7.85 -26.57 26.93
CA THR A 348 -6.94 -27.36 27.79
C THR A 348 -5.80 -26.54 28.41
N GLY A 349 -5.50 -25.37 27.85
CA GLY A 349 -4.42 -24.48 28.29
C GLY A 349 -3.01 -24.89 27.83
N ASP A 350 -2.88 -25.98 27.08
CA ASP A 350 -1.62 -26.47 26.49
C ASP A 350 -1.80 -26.79 24.99
N PHE A 351 -0.75 -27.29 24.34
CA PHE A 351 -0.82 -27.83 22.98
C PHE A 351 -1.26 -29.29 22.97
N GLU A 352 -2.14 -29.62 22.02
CA GLU A 352 -2.55 -31.00 21.73
C GLU A 352 -1.73 -31.53 20.55
N ILE A 353 -0.70 -32.33 20.86
CA ILE A 353 0.32 -32.79 19.92
C ILE A 353 0.52 -34.30 20.02
N GLY A 354 0.57 -34.99 18.88
CA GLY A 354 0.96 -36.40 18.78
C GLY A 354 -0.18 -37.33 18.37
N GLU A 355 0.07 -38.64 18.45
CA GLU A 355 -0.90 -39.66 18.03
C GLU A 355 -2.11 -39.68 18.95
N VAL A 356 -3.30 -39.70 18.36
CA VAL A 356 -4.57 -39.78 19.10
C VAL A 356 -4.79 -41.22 19.59
N PRO A 357 -4.89 -41.47 20.92
CA PRO A 357 -4.96 -42.83 21.45
C PRO A 357 -6.15 -43.67 20.93
N SER A 358 -7.28 -43.02 20.64
CA SER A 358 -8.49 -43.65 20.11
C SER A 358 -8.47 -43.84 18.58
N ALA A 359 -7.48 -43.27 17.88
CA ALA A 359 -7.38 -43.28 16.42
C ALA A 359 -5.93 -43.54 15.97
N PRO A 360 -5.46 -44.80 15.96
CA PRO A 360 -4.10 -45.14 15.57
C PRO A 360 -3.76 -44.70 14.15
N GLY A 361 -2.65 -43.98 13.98
CA GLY A 361 -2.21 -43.40 12.73
C GLY A 361 -2.74 -41.98 12.47
N PHE A 362 -3.59 -41.43 13.34
CA PHE A 362 -4.03 -40.05 13.29
C PHE A 362 -3.29 -39.20 14.34
N PHE A 363 -2.66 -38.11 13.91
CA PHE A 363 -1.84 -37.25 14.76
C PHE A 363 -2.37 -35.82 14.75
N ASP A 364 -2.48 -35.22 15.93
CA ASP A 364 -2.89 -33.82 16.07
C ASP A 364 -1.71 -32.87 16.22
N ILE A 365 -1.88 -31.67 15.67
CA ILE A 365 -1.20 -30.43 16.03
C ILE A 365 -2.29 -29.36 16.21
N ALA A 366 -2.90 -29.36 17.39
CA ALA A 366 -4.06 -28.54 17.71
C ALA A 366 -3.82 -27.63 18.93
N CYS A 367 -4.76 -26.72 19.17
CA CYS A 367 -4.65 -25.67 20.21
C CYS A 367 -3.38 -24.81 20.04
N PHE A 368 -2.92 -24.68 18.79
CA PHE A 368 -1.60 -24.20 18.41
C PHE A 368 -1.53 -22.66 18.32
N GLU A 369 -1.92 -21.98 19.40
CA GLU A 369 -1.79 -20.53 19.58
C GLU A 369 -0.34 -20.10 19.92
N SER A 370 -0.09 -18.84 20.30
CA SER A 370 1.26 -18.39 20.74
C SER A 370 1.79 -19.28 21.87
N PRO A 371 3.01 -19.83 21.77
CA PRO A 371 4.11 -19.53 20.83
C PRO A 371 4.22 -20.47 19.60
N GLY A 372 3.11 -20.87 18.98
CA GLY A 372 3.04 -21.90 17.93
C GLY A 372 3.96 -21.70 16.72
N LEU A 373 4.17 -20.46 16.27
CA LEU A 373 5.20 -20.16 15.25
C LEU A 373 6.57 -20.68 15.71
N THR A 374 7.02 -20.23 16.88
CA THR A 374 8.30 -20.63 17.47
C THR A 374 8.40 -22.13 17.72
N SER A 375 7.29 -22.76 18.11
CA SER A 375 7.25 -24.19 18.41
C SER A 375 7.22 -25.09 17.17
N SER A 376 6.86 -24.55 16.00
CA SER A 376 6.63 -25.36 14.79
C SER A 376 7.82 -26.24 14.38
N PRO A 377 9.09 -25.75 14.38
CA PRO A 377 10.23 -26.60 14.03
C PRO A 377 10.41 -27.80 14.96
N ALA A 378 10.32 -27.61 16.27
CA ALA A 378 10.51 -28.69 17.24
C ALA A 378 9.37 -29.71 17.21
N VAL A 379 8.13 -29.23 17.06
CA VAL A 379 6.96 -30.11 16.89
C VAL A 379 7.09 -30.96 15.63
N ALA A 380 7.58 -30.37 14.52
CA ALA A 380 7.77 -31.10 13.27
C ALA A 380 8.83 -32.20 13.37
N VAL A 381 9.94 -31.95 14.06
CA VAL A 381 11.00 -32.95 14.30
C VAL A 381 10.45 -34.13 15.10
N ASP A 382 9.76 -33.87 16.22
CA ASP A 382 9.15 -34.91 17.04
C ASP A 382 8.08 -35.69 16.25
N MET A 383 7.21 -34.98 15.52
CA MET A 383 6.14 -35.59 14.74
C MET A 383 6.69 -36.52 13.65
N ALA A 384 7.66 -36.07 12.88
CA ALA A 384 8.27 -36.87 11.82
C ALA A 384 8.96 -38.12 12.39
N ALA A 385 9.63 -38.01 13.54
CA ALA A 385 10.25 -39.16 14.21
C ALA A 385 9.20 -40.20 14.65
N CYS A 386 8.10 -39.76 15.29
CA CYS A 386 7.02 -40.67 15.69
C CYS A 386 6.36 -41.36 14.48
N ILE A 387 6.14 -40.63 13.39
CA ILE A 387 5.55 -41.18 12.15
C ILE A 387 6.50 -42.18 11.51
N ALA A 388 7.80 -41.87 11.43
CA ALA A 388 8.81 -42.76 10.88
C ALA A 388 8.91 -44.06 11.68
N GLU A 389 8.90 -43.98 13.02
CA GLU A 389 8.87 -45.16 13.90
C GLU A 389 7.60 -45.99 13.65
N LYS A 390 6.43 -45.34 13.61
CA LYS A 390 5.13 -46.01 13.38
C LYS A 390 5.07 -46.76 12.06
N LEU A 391 5.63 -46.18 11.00
CA LEU A 391 5.62 -46.75 9.67
C LEU A 391 6.84 -47.63 9.38
N ASN A 392 7.77 -47.76 10.33
CA ASN A 392 9.08 -48.38 10.17
C ASN A 392 9.81 -47.86 8.92
N ALA A 393 9.81 -46.54 8.76
CA ALA A 393 10.37 -45.85 7.61
C ALA A 393 11.89 -45.69 7.76
N ALA A 394 12.63 -46.07 6.71
CA ALA A 394 14.07 -45.81 6.66
C ALA A 394 14.35 -44.31 6.45
N GLU A 395 15.54 -43.86 6.85
CA GLU A 395 16.02 -42.52 6.54
C GLU A 395 16.15 -42.33 5.01
N ASN A 396 15.82 -41.13 4.54
CA ASN A 396 16.05 -40.69 3.18
C ASN A 396 17.44 -40.05 3.09
N HIS A 397 18.43 -40.82 2.65
CA HIS A 397 19.80 -40.33 2.46
C HIS A 397 19.96 -39.29 1.34
N GLN A 398 18.92 -39.01 0.56
CA GLN A 398 18.91 -37.95 -0.45
C GLN A 398 18.32 -36.63 0.07
N PHE A 399 17.82 -36.59 1.31
CA PHE A 399 17.27 -35.39 1.89
C PHE A 399 18.31 -34.27 1.93
N ASN A 400 17.98 -33.14 1.33
CA ASN A 400 18.77 -31.92 1.39
C ASN A 400 18.10 -30.88 2.30
N PRO A 401 18.65 -30.60 3.50
CA PRO A 401 18.10 -29.59 4.41
C PRO A 401 18.22 -28.18 3.86
N VAL A 402 19.17 -27.93 2.95
CA VAL A 402 19.53 -26.60 2.46
C VAL A 402 18.68 -26.23 1.26
N LEU A 403 17.97 -25.10 1.35
CA LEU A 403 17.24 -24.50 0.25
C LEU A 403 18.04 -23.31 -0.32
N SER A 404 18.37 -23.40 -1.60
CA SER A 404 18.89 -22.27 -2.36
C SER A 404 17.85 -21.83 -3.39
N LEU A 405 17.37 -20.60 -3.26
CA LEU A 405 16.57 -19.90 -4.27
C LEU A 405 17.40 -18.76 -4.86
N PRO A 406 17.12 -18.31 -6.10
CA PRO A 406 17.75 -17.13 -6.66
C PRO A 406 17.66 -15.94 -5.70
N ALA A 407 18.76 -15.22 -5.54
CA ALA A 407 18.77 -13.98 -4.76
C ALA A 407 17.81 -12.98 -5.41
N LEU A 408 17.07 -12.23 -4.57
CA LEU A 408 16.27 -11.12 -5.05
C LEU A 408 17.17 -9.94 -5.39
N PHE A 409 16.81 -9.16 -6.40
CA PHE A 409 17.59 -8.00 -6.85
C PHE A 409 18.00 -7.05 -5.70
N LYS A 410 17.07 -6.73 -4.80
CA LYS A 410 17.31 -5.87 -3.61
C LYS A 410 18.41 -6.36 -2.66
N ASN A 411 18.72 -7.67 -2.69
CA ASN A 411 19.73 -8.30 -1.83
C ASN A 411 21.08 -8.50 -2.56
N MET A 412 21.16 -8.13 -3.84
CA MET A 412 22.39 -8.23 -4.63
C MET A 412 23.26 -6.98 -4.46
N ASN A 413 24.57 -7.18 -4.45
CA ASN A 413 25.53 -6.09 -4.58
C ASN A 413 25.64 -5.61 -6.06
N GLU A 414 26.36 -4.51 -6.31
CA GLU A 414 26.51 -3.90 -7.64
C GLU A 414 27.14 -4.83 -8.70
N GLU A 415 28.03 -5.74 -8.31
CA GLU A 415 28.61 -6.72 -9.24
C GLU A 415 27.61 -7.82 -9.60
N GLU A 416 26.91 -8.35 -8.59
CA GLU A 416 25.87 -9.35 -8.76
C GLU A 416 24.71 -8.82 -9.62
N ARG A 417 24.27 -7.57 -9.38
CA ARG A 417 23.23 -6.92 -10.19
C ARG A 417 23.64 -6.78 -11.65
N ARG A 418 24.84 -6.28 -11.92
CA ARG A 418 25.36 -6.17 -13.30
C ARG A 418 25.44 -7.52 -14.00
N ALA A 419 25.87 -8.56 -13.28
CA ALA A 419 25.90 -9.92 -13.82
C ALA A 419 24.47 -10.44 -14.10
N ALA A 420 23.52 -10.20 -13.21
CA ALA A 420 22.12 -10.59 -13.39
C ALA A 420 21.48 -9.89 -14.60
N ILE A 421 21.67 -8.58 -14.75
CA ILE A 421 21.14 -7.80 -15.89
C ILE A 421 21.76 -8.26 -17.21
N SER A 422 23.08 -8.50 -17.23
CA SER A 422 23.79 -9.01 -18.40
C SER A 422 23.28 -10.38 -18.84
N ALA A 423 22.93 -11.25 -17.88
CA ALA A 423 22.35 -12.57 -18.17
C ALA A 423 20.86 -12.50 -18.56
N ASN A 424 20.10 -11.60 -17.95
CA ASN A 424 18.68 -11.39 -18.20
C ASN A 424 18.31 -9.89 -18.07
N PRO A 425 17.99 -9.19 -19.16
CA PRO A 425 17.57 -7.79 -19.13
C PRO A 425 16.37 -7.49 -18.22
N ASP A 426 15.50 -8.48 -17.96
CA ASP A 426 14.36 -8.32 -17.04
C ASP A 426 14.80 -8.10 -15.57
N ALA A 427 16.03 -8.45 -15.22
CA ALA A 427 16.63 -8.10 -13.93
C ALA A 427 16.95 -6.60 -13.82
N GLY A 428 16.93 -5.87 -14.94
CA GLY A 428 17.04 -4.41 -14.97
C GLY A 428 15.68 -3.71 -15.02
N HIS A 429 14.58 -4.45 -15.22
CA HIS A 429 13.24 -3.87 -15.31
C HIS A 429 12.55 -3.86 -13.94
N MET A 430 12.43 -2.67 -13.34
CA MET A 430 11.85 -2.49 -12.00
C MET A 430 10.32 -2.40 -12.02
N LEU A 431 9.65 -3.40 -11.46
CA LEU A 431 8.19 -3.40 -11.30
C LEU A 431 7.75 -2.72 -10.00
N CYS A 432 8.44 -2.97 -8.88
CA CYS A 432 8.11 -2.40 -7.58
C CYS A 432 9.32 -1.71 -6.95
N ARG A 433 9.46 -0.40 -7.20
CA ARG A 433 10.53 0.43 -6.62
C ARG A 433 10.62 0.36 -5.09
N CYS A 434 9.49 0.39 -4.38
CA CYS A 434 9.50 0.47 -2.91
C CYS A 434 10.23 -0.67 -2.21
N ASN A 435 10.34 -1.83 -2.87
CA ASN A 435 11.03 -3.01 -2.37
C ASN A 435 12.08 -3.52 -3.37
N GLU A 436 12.43 -2.69 -4.36
CA GLU A 436 13.42 -3.03 -5.40
C GLU A 436 13.17 -4.39 -6.06
N VAL A 437 11.92 -4.67 -6.45
CA VAL A 437 11.52 -5.92 -7.11
C VAL A 437 11.46 -5.73 -8.62
N THR A 438 12.16 -6.61 -9.33
CA THR A 438 12.30 -6.62 -10.78
C THR A 438 11.33 -7.60 -11.46
N GLU A 439 11.22 -7.52 -12.78
CA GLU A 439 10.47 -8.50 -13.57
C GLU A 439 11.10 -9.90 -13.48
N ALA A 440 12.43 -10.01 -13.47
CA ALA A 440 13.13 -11.27 -13.27
C ALA A 440 12.85 -11.89 -11.89
N ASP A 441 12.73 -11.08 -10.83
CA ASP A 441 12.37 -11.58 -9.49
C ASP A 441 10.97 -12.23 -9.50
N VAL A 442 10.00 -11.59 -10.18
CA VAL A 442 8.64 -12.09 -10.32
C VAL A 442 8.62 -13.37 -11.14
N ALA A 443 9.26 -13.40 -12.31
CA ALA A 443 9.34 -14.58 -13.16
C ALA A 443 10.01 -15.75 -12.44
N SER A 444 11.13 -15.50 -11.76
CA SER A 444 11.83 -16.50 -10.93
C SER A 444 10.92 -17.09 -9.85
N ALA A 445 10.13 -16.25 -9.17
CA ALA A 445 9.18 -16.70 -8.16
C ALA A 445 8.03 -17.54 -8.74
N LEU A 446 7.55 -17.22 -9.96
CA LEU A 446 6.50 -18.00 -10.63
C LEU A 446 6.97 -19.40 -11.06
N HIS A 447 8.29 -19.58 -11.25
CA HIS A 447 8.88 -20.85 -11.69
C HIS A 447 9.51 -21.68 -10.55
N THR A 448 9.23 -21.35 -9.28
CA THR A 448 9.62 -22.20 -8.14
C THR A 448 8.88 -23.54 -8.15
N LYS A 449 9.34 -24.51 -7.35
CA LYS A 449 8.72 -25.85 -7.34
C LYS A 449 7.37 -25.85 -6.63
N LEU A 450 7.23 -25.04 -5.58
CA LEU A 450 5.94 -24.74 -5.00
C LEU A 450 5.21 -23.74 -5.93
N PRO A 451 4.01 -24.06 -6.44
CA PRO A 451 3.32 -23.22 -7.40
C PRO A 451 2.90 -21.87 -6.80
N VAL A 452 2.76 -20.87 -7.67
CA VAL A 452 2.24 -19.54 -7.34
C VAL A 452 0.90 -19.37 -8.05
N LEU A 453 -0.20 -19.43 -7.30
CA LEU A 453 -1.56 -19.47 -7.87
C LEU A 453 -2.35 -18.16 -7.71
N CYS A 454 -1.76 -17.14 -7.08
CA CYS A 454 -2.40 -15.83 -6.91
C CYS A 454 -1.37 -14.71 -6.78
N LEU A 455 -1.78 -13.46 -6.98
CA LEU A 455 -0.88 -12.30 -6.91
C LEU A 455 -0.29 -12.08 -5.51
N ASP A 456 -1.09 -12.27 -4.45
CA ASP A 456 -0.64 -12.06 -3.08
C ASP A 456 0.44 -13.08 -2.67
N ALA A 457 0.53 -14.24 -3.32
CA ALA A 457 1.62 -15.21 -3.09
C ALA A 457 3.01 -14.66 -3.49
N LEU A 458 3.06 -13.70 -4.43
CA LEU A 458 4.31 -13.02 -4.81
C LEU A 458 4.80 -12.05 -3.73
N LYS A 459 3.90 -11.52 -2.88
CA LYS A 459 4.27 -10.64 -1.76
C LYS A 459 5.30 -11.30 -0.88
N TRP A 460 5.03 -12.54 -0.49
CA TRP A 460 5.84 -13.28 0.47
C TRP A 460 7.15 -13.82 -0.13
N ARG A 461 7.17 -13.99 -1.46
CA ARG A 461 8.33 -14.51 -2.20
C ARG A 461 9.30 -13.40 -2.62
N THR A 462 8.79 -12.21 -2.98
CA THR A 462 9.58 -11.12 -3.57
C THR A 462 9.56 -9.82 -2.77
N GLY A 463 8.52 -9.56 -1.98
CA GLY A 463 8.25 -8.28 -1.34
C GLY A 463 7.45 -7.30 -2.21
N ALA A 464 7.05 -7.69 -3.43
CA ALA A 464 6.22 -6.83 -4.29
C ALA A 464 4.94 -6.42 -3.55
N THR A 465 4.51 -5.16 -3.70
CA THR A 465 3.32 -4.57 -3.06
C THR A 465 3.34 -4.51 -1.51
N MET A 466 4.48 -4.78 -0.85
CA MET A 466 4.63 -4.65 0.61
C MET A 466 5.10 -3.26 1.08
N GLY A 467 5.45 -2.35 0.16
CA GLY A 467 5.89 -1.00 0.48
C GLY A 467 4.74 -0.01 0.76
N ARG A 468 5.06 1.27 0.97
CA ARG A 468 4.13 2.36 1.32
C ARG A 468 2.83 2.42 0.50
N CYS A 469 2.90 2.13 -0.80
CA CYS A 469 1.75 2.21 -1.69
C CYS A 469 0.82 0.98 -1.63
N HIS A 470 1.27 -0.12 -1.01
CA HIS A 470 0.56 -1.40 -0.94
C HIS A 470 0.00 -1.92 -2.28
N GLY A 471 0.75 -1.70 -3.36
CA GLY A 471 0.36 -2.10 -4.71
C GLY A 471 -0.40 -1.04 -5.50
N GLY A 472 -0.70 0.13 -4.93
CA GLY A 472 -1.39 1.21 -5.63
C GLY A 472 -0.70 1.70 -6.91
N PHE A 473 0.63 1.50 -7.02
CA PHE A 473 1.38 1.83 -8.24
C PHE A 473 1.77 0.60 -9.06
N CYS A 474 2.40 -0.40 -8.43
CA CYS A 474 2.99 -1.54 -9.15
C CYS A 474 2.00 -2.64 -9.53
N MET A 475 0.81 -2.72 -8.90
CA MET A 475 -0.11 -3.84 -9.13
C MET A 475 -0.57 -4.00 -10.59
N PRO A 476 -0.89 -2.92 -11.34
CA PRO A 476 -1.28 -3.08 -12.75
C PRO A 476 -0.18 -3.70 -13.62
N GLU A 477 1.08 -3.26 -13.49
CA GLU A 477 2.19 -3.87 -14.24
C GLU A 477 2.51 -5.28 -13.73
N LEU A 478 2.42 -5.52 -12.40
CA LEU A 478 2.59 -6.85 -11.83
C LEU A 478 1.55 -7.83 -12.40
N ALA A 479 0.27 -7.43 -12.46
CA ALA A 479 -0.81 -8.25 -12.98
C ALA A 479 -0.59 -8.58 -14.46
N LYS A 480 -0.15 -7.62 -15.26
CA LYS A 480 0.18 -7.80 -16.68
C LYS A 480 1.32 -8.81 -16.87
N VAL A 481 2.42 -8.68 -16.13
CA VAL A 481 3.56 -9.62 -16.18
C VAL A 481 3.12 -11.01 -15.75
N VAL A 482 2.42 -11.14 -14.63
CA VAL A 482 1.98 -12.45 -14.10
C VAL A 482 0.98 -13.12 -15.05
N ALA A 483 0.03 -12.37 -15.60
CA ALA A 483 -0.92 -12.90 -16.58
C ALA A 483 -0.19 -13.42 -17.84
N ARG A 484 0.80 -12.68 -18.33
CA ARG A 484 1.66 -13.09 -19.46
C ARG A 484 2.42 -14.38 -19.15
N GLU A 485 3.13 -14.43 -18.02
CA GLU A 485 3.93 -15.59 -17.61
C GLU A 485 3.08 -16.83 -17.32
N ALA A 486 1.88 -16.66 -16.76
CA ALA A 486 0.96 -17.75 -16.47
C ALA A 486 0.12 -18.16 -17.69
N GLY A 487 0.12 -17.40 -18.79
CA GLY A 487 -0.69 -17.67 -19.98
C GLY A 487 -2.19 -17.53 -19.76
N ILE A 488 -2.63 -16.63 -18.86
CA ILE A 488 -4.04 -16.38 -18.52
C ILE A 488 -4.42 -14.93 -18.80
N ALA A 489 -5.72 -14.64 -18.87
CA ALA A 489 -6.17 -13.25 -18.96
C ALA A 489 -6.02 -12.52 -17.61
N PRO A 490 -5.76 -11.19 -17.58
CA PRO A 490 -5.74 -10.42 -16.33
C PRO A 490 -7.02 -10.56 -15.48
N SER A 491 -8.17 -10.77 -16.12
CA SER A 491 -9.47 -11.01 -15.46
C SER A 491 -9.59 -12.39 -14.81
N GLU A 492 -8.73 -13.34 -15.16
CA GLU A 492 -8.69 -14.68 -14.56
C GLU A 492 -7.74 -14.75 -13.37
N LEU A 493 -6.81 -13.79 -13.24
CA LEU A 493 -5.79 -13.75 -12.20
C LEU A 493 -6.41 -13.55 -10.81
N PRO A 494 -6.31 -14.54 -9.90
CA PRO A 494 -6.75 -14.36 -8.53
C PRO A 494 -5.79 -13.43 -7.78
N LYS A 495 -6.36 -12.50 -7.02
CA LYS A 495 -5.58 -11.66 -6.13
C LYS A 495 -5.04 -12.46 -4.94
N ARG A 496 -5.87 -13.32 -4.33
CA ARG A 496 -5.50 -14.06 -3.10
C ARG A 496 -6.22 -15.39 -2.93
N PHE A 497 -7.55 -15.39 -2.94
CA PHE A 497 -8.40 -16.56 -2.76
C PHE A 497 -9.05 -16.99 -4.08
N ALA A 498 -9.57 -18.21 -4.14
CA ALA A 498 -10.43 -18.61 -5.26
C ALA A 498 -11.57 -17.59 -5.45
N GLY A 499 -11.81 -17.19 -6.71
CA GLY A 499 -12.81 -16.18 -7.06
C GLY A 499 -12.44 -14.72 -6.78
N SER A 500 -11.26 -14.43 -6.22
CA SER A 500 -10.80 -13.05 -5.93
C SER A 500 -10.16 -12.35 -7.14
N ARG A 501 -10.84 -12.34 -8.30
CA ARG A 501 -10.30 -11.74 -9.53
C ARG A 501 -9.87 -10.28 -9.32
N ILE A 502 -8.72 -9.89 -9.89
CA ILE A 502 -8.21 -8.51 -9.73
C ILE A 502 -9.08 -7.53 -10.50
N VAL A 503 -9.48 -7.87 -11.72
CA VAL A 503 -10.35 -7.03 -12.57
C VAL A 503 -11.56 -7.84 -13.01
N ALA A 504 -12.66 -7.16 -13.33
CA ALA A 504 -13.79 -7.79 -13.98
C ALA A 504 -13.48 -8.09 -15.45
N GLU A 505 -14.22 -9.04 -16.04
CA GLU A 505 -14.23 -9.21 -17.49
C GLU A 505 -14.77 -7.92 -18.13
N ALA A 506 -14.00 -7.39 -19.08
CA ALA A 506 -14.46 -6.23 -19.84
C ALA A 506 -15.65 -6.65 -20.72
N PRO A 507 -16.68 -5.79 -20.86
CA PRO A 507 -17.73 -6.01 -21.86
C PRO A 507 -17.12 -6.21 -23.25
N GLU A 508 -17.72 -7.07 -24.09
CA GLU A 508 -17.20 -7.34 -25.45
C GLU A 508 -17.03 -6.06 -26.29
N ASN A 509 -17.87 -5.04 -26.07
CA ASN A 509 -17.84 -3.76 -26.75
C ASN A 509 -16.99 -2.69 -26.05
N TYR A 510 -16.23 -3.03 -25.00
CA TYR A 510 -15.48 -2.07 -24.19
C TYR A 510 -14.55 -1.18 -25.03
N VAL A 511 -13.81 -1.76 -25.97
CA VAL A 511 -12.89 -1.03 -26.85
C VAL A 511 -13.62 0.03 -27.69
N GLU A 512 -14.83 -0.29 -28.17
CA GLU A 512 -15.66 0.66 -28.92
C GLU A 512 -16.20 1.78 -28.03
N LEU A 513 -16.63 1.45 -26.80
CA LEU A 513 -17.06 2.44 -25.79
C LEU A 513 -15.95 3.42 -25.45
N VAL A 514 -14.71 2.94 -25.27
CA VAL A 514 -13.54 3.80 -25.00
C VAL A 514 -13.25 4.72 -26.19
N ARG A 515 -13.23 4.19 -27.41
CA ARG A 515 -12.95 4.98 -28.62
C ARG A 515 -14.00 6.07 -28.89
N ASN A 516 -15.25 5.80 -28.54
CA ASN A 516 -16.34 6.78 -28.71
C ASN A 516 -16.24 7.98 -27.76
N GLU A 517 -15.57 7.87 -26.61
CA GLU A 517 -15.29 9.01 -25.71
C GLU A 517 -14.25 9.96 -26.32
N SER A 518 -13.16 9.41 -26.89
CA SER A 518 -12.14 10.20 -27.58
C SER A 518 -12.72 11.01 -28.73
N ASN A 519 -13.68 10.44 -29.47
CA ASN A 519 -14.32 11.12 -30.61
C ASN A 519 -15.38 12.16 -30.19
N ARG A 520 -16.05 12.01 -29.04
CA ARG A 520 -16.99 13.04 -28.53
C ARG A 520 -16.27 14.26 -27.96
N ALA A 521 -15.09 14.09 -27.38
CA ALA A 521 -14.26 15.21 -26.90
C ALA A 521 -13.76 16.10 -28.06
N VAL A 522 -13.52 15.53 -29.24
CA VAL A 522 -13.05 16.26 -30.43
C VAL A 522 -14.21 16.89 -31.23
N GLY A 523 -15.41 16.30 -31.21
CA GLY A 523 -16.57 16.78 -31.96
C GLY A 523 -17.20 18.09 -31.46
N GLY A 524 -16.93 18.50 -30.22
CA GLY A 524 -17.52 19.70 -29.62
C GLY A 524 -16.98 21.04 -30.14
N VAL A 525 -15.84 21.03 -30.85
CA VAL A 525 -15.18 22.26 -31.34
C VAL A 525 -15.57 22.60 -32.80
N ALA A 526 -16.05 21.61 -33.57
CA ALA A 526 -16.41 21.82 -34.98
C ALA A 526 -17.87 22.31 -35.19
N ASP A 527 -18.80 21.95 -34.29
CA ASP A 527 -20.23 22.26 -34.48
C ASP A 527 -20.66 23.67 -34.01
N ALA A 528 -19.76 24.42 -33.34
CA ALA A 528 -20.01 25.81 -32.96
C ALA A 528 -19.61 26.84 -34.04
N ALA A 529 -18.90 26.41 -35.09
CA ALA A 529 -18.43 27.28 -36.18
C ALA A 529 -19.31 27.23 -37.45
N ALA A 530 -20.34 26.38 -37.49
CA ALA A 530 -21.17 26.15 -38.69
C ALA A 530 -22.62 26.66 -38.58
N LYS A 531 -22.92 27.62 -37.69
CA LYS A 531 -24.24 28.27 -37.62
C LYS A 531 -24.16 29.76 -37.34
N HIS A 532 -23.45 30.53 -38.15
CA HIS A 532 -23.68 31.98 -38.29
C HIS A 532 -23.52 32.35 -39.77
N GLY A 533 -24.64 32.33 -40.50
CA GLY A 533 -24.72 32.74 -41.89
C GLY A 533 -26.16 32.83 -42.36
N GLY A 534 -26.74 34.03 -42.24
CA GLY A 534 -27.91 34.51 -42.98
C GLY A 534 -29.27 33.87 -42.66
N GLU A 535 -30.19 34.64 -42.09
CA GLU A 535 -31.20 35.38 -42.87
C GLU A 535 -32.24 36.04 -41.95
N SER A 536 -32.81 37.11 -42.48
CA SER A 536 -33.64 38.13 -41.86
C SER A 536 -35.13 37.77 -41.81
N GLU A 537 -35.80 38.41 -40.85
CA GLU A 537 -37.21 38.84 -40.87
C GLU A 537 -38.36 37.84 -40.69
N SER A 538 -39.10 38.11 -39.61
CA SER A 538 -40.56 38.31 -39.53
C SER A 538 -41.46 37.22 -38.93
N SER A 539 -42.19 37.70 -37.91
CA SER A 539 -43.58 37.44 -37.51
C SER A 539 -44.01 36.08 -36.92
N GLU A 540 -44.39 36.20 -35.64
CA GLU A 540 -45.69 35.86 -35.04
C GLU A 540 -46.08 34.40 -34.69
N GLU A 541 -46.52 34.33 -33.43
CA GLU A 541 -47.56 33.49 -32.83
C GLU A 541 -47.34 32.00 -32.60
N GLY A 542 -47.75 31.55 -31.41
CA GLY A 542 -48.17 30.15 -31.23
C GLY A 542 -47.89 29.53 -29.88
N LEU A 543 -48.72 29.86 -28.89
CA LEU A 543 -48.79 29.23 -27.57
C LEU A 543 -49.00 27.69 -27.61
N SER A 544 -48.41 27.06 -26.59
CA SER A 544 -49.03 26.04 -25.71
C SER A 544 -48.85 24.53 -25.94
N SER A 545 -48.43 23.92 -24.83
CA SER A 545 -49.02 22.74 -24.17
C SER A 545 -48.49 21.33 -24.45
N ASN A 546 -48.00 20.77 -23.34
CA ASN A 546 -48.32 19.46 -22.75
C ASN A 546 -47.93 18.17 -23.49
N VAL A 547 -46.95 17.48 -22.87
CA VAL A 547 -47.13 16.20 -22.16
C VAL A 547 -48.29 15.32 -22.65
N GLN A 548 -47.98 14.20 -23.32
CA GLN A 548 -48.30 12.84 -22.84
C GLN A 548 -47.81 11.74 -23.80
N ALA A 549 -47.11 10.78 -23.18
CA ALA A 549 -47.11 9.33 -23.37
C ALA A 549 -47.59 8.64 -24.67
N ASN A 550 -46.87 7.55 -24.93
CA ASN A 550 -47.29 6.22 -25.35
C ASN A 550 -47.02 5.76 -26.79
N GLN A 551 -46.19 4.71 -26.83
CA GLN A 551 -46.37 3.45 -27.57
C GLN A 551 -46.37 3.45 -29.10
N GLY A 552 -45.37 2.72 -29.61
CA GLY A 552 -45.59 1.68 -30.60
C GLY A 552 -45.51 2.12 -32.05
N LYS A 553 -44.46 1.66 -32.74
CA LYS A 553 -44.61 1.05 -34.07
C LYS A 553 -43.35 0.31 -34.48
N ALA A 554 -43.51 -1.01 -34.59
CA ALA A 554 -42.67 -1.86 -35.41
C ALA A 554 -42.70 -1.36 -36.87
N GLY A 555 -41.54 -1.24 -37.47
CA GLY A 555 -41.33 -1.04 -38.90
C GLY A 555 -40.09 -1.81 -39.29
N GLY A 556 -40.31 -2.95 -39.96
CA GLY A 556 -39.27 -3.91 -40.26
C GLY A 556 -38.24 -3.41 -41.27
N PHE A 557 -37.03 -3.93 -41.15
CA PHE A 557 -36.07 -4.02 -42.24
C PHE A 557 -35.62 -5.47 -42.39
N LYS A 558 -35.62 -5.92 -43.64
CA LYS A 558 -35.35 -7.28 -44.10
C LYS A 558 -33.92 -7.71 -43.75
N VAL A 559 -33.82 -8.94 -43.26
CA VAL A 559 -32.59 -9.73 -43.18
C VAL A 559 -32.33 -10.33 -44.57
N GLU A 560 -31.16 -10.06 -45.14
CA GLU A 560 -30.57 -10.93 -46.17
C GLU A 560 -29.64 -11.94 -45.49
N GLU A 561 -29.74 -13.19 -45.92
CA GLU A 561 -29.04 -14.36 -45.39
C GLU A 561 -27.54 -14.42 -45.76
N PRO A 562 -26.75 -15.23 -45.03
CA PRO A 562 -25.31 -15.08 -44.90
C PRO A 562 -24.50 -15.94 -45.89
N ALA A 563 -23.24 -15.58 -46.09
CA ALA A 563 -22.22 -16.45 -46.65
C ALA A 563 -20.85 -16.11 -46.01
N PRO A 564 -19.92 -17.08 -45.95
CA PRO A 564 -19.96 -18.25 -45.09
C PRO A 564 -18.88 -18.18 -44.00
N ALA A 565 -18.89 -19.19 -43.12
CA ALA A 565 -17.98 -19.40 -41.99
C ALA A 565 -16.49 -19.13 -42.30
N VAL A 566 -15.83 -18.46 -41.35
CA VAL A 566 -14.36 -18.42 -41.22
C VAL A 566 -13.98 -19.37 -40.07
N PRO A 567 -12.90 -20.18 -40.21
CA PRO A 567 -12.66 -21.37 -39.42
C PRO A 567 -12.00 -21.08 -38.07
N ASP A 568 -11.95 -22.16 -37.29
CA ASP A 568 -11.42 -22.35 -35.94
C ASP A 568 -10.15 -21.59 -35.54
N ALA A 569 -10.13 -21.40 -34.22
CA ALA A 569 -9.01 -21.12 -33.34
C ALA A 569 -7.66 -21.67 -33.82
N ASP A 570 -6.75 -20.76 -34.18
CA ASP A 570 -5.32 -20.90 -33.95
C ASP A 570 -4.61 -19.55 -34.17
N GLY A 571 -3.85 -19.10 -33.16
CA GLY A 571 -2.79 -18.11 -33.36
C GLY A 571 -3.08 -16.68 -32.89
N PHE A 572 -3.10 -16.46 -31.57
CA PHE A 572 -2.78 -15.14 -31.01
C PHE A 572 -1.28 -14.88 -31.21
N LYS A 573 -0.89 -14.33 -32.36
CA LYS A 573 0.44 -13.74 -32.56
C LYS A 573 0.36 -12.25 -32.27
N ALA A 574 0.72 -11.87 -31.05
CA ALA A 574 1.11 -10.51 -30.72
C ALA A 574 2.31 -10.12 -31.61
N GLY A 575 2.10 -9.21 -32.57
CA GLY A 575 3.19 -8.79 -33.47
C GLY A 575 2.82 -7.98 -34.70
N ALA A 576 1.53 -7.72 -34.99
CA ALA A 576 1.14 -7.06 -36.24
C ALA A 576 0.68 -5.60 -36.12
N LEU A 577 0.80 -4.96 -34.95
CA LEU A 577 0.44 -3.53 -34.76
C LEU A 577 1.63 -2.58 -34.54
N SER A 578 2.87 -3.06 -34.63
CA SER A 578 4.09 -2.22 -34.57
C SER A 578 4.67 -1.84 -35.95
N ALA A 579 4.20 -2.42 -37.06
CA ALA A 579 4.91 -2.36 -38.33
C ALA A 579 4.45 -1.28 -39.33
N SER A 580 3.74 -0.23 -38.90
CA SER A 580 3.30 0.84 -39.82
C SER A 580 3.67 2.27 -39.38
N PHE A 581 4.51 2.42 -38.37
CA PHE A 581 5.08 3.72 -37.95
C PHE A 581 6.62 3.79 -38.00
N GLU A 582 7.30 2.76 -38.53
CA GLU A 582 8.77 2.68 -38.62
C GLU A 582 9.33 2.98 -40.03
N ALA A 583 8.65 3.79 -40.83
CA ALA A 583 9.20 4.24 -42.10
C ALA A 583 9.67 5.69 -42.00
N GLY A 584 10.92 5.88 -41.52
CA GLY A 584 11.71 7.06 -41.89
C GLY A 584 12.45 7.80 -40.77
N VAL A 585 13.36 7.15 -40.04
CA VAL A 585 14.53 7.81 -39.41
C VAL A 585 15.71 6.85 -39.44
N GLU A 586 16.92 7.32 -39.77
CA GLU A 586 18.15 6.53 -39.87
C GLU A 586 18.48 5.81 -38.55
N THR A 587 18.19 4.51 -38.47
CA THR A 587 18.31 3.65 -37.27
C THR A 587 19.75 3.27 -36.88
N GLY A 588 20.73 3.45 -37.78
CA GLY A 588 22.10 3.00 -37.56
C GLY A 588 22.90 3.85 -36.57
N ALA A 589 22.71 5.18 -36.55
CA ALA A 589 23.47 6.06 -35.67
C ALA A 589 22.99 6.02 -34.21
N LEU A 590 21.67 5.89 -34.01
CA LEU A 590 21.06 5.73 -32.68
C LEU A 590 21.47 4.42 -32.01
N GLN A 591 21.43 3.29 -32.73
CA GLN A 591 21.85 1.99 -32.18
C GLN A 591 23.33 1.96 -31.79
N THR A 592 24.19 2.66 -32.55
CA THR A 592 25.63 2.72 -32.26
C THR A 592 25.94 3.62 -31.05
N LEU A 593 25.16 4.69 -30.86
CA LEU A 593 25.24 5.58 -29.71
C LEU A 593 24.70 4.92 -28.44
N GLU A 594 23.53 4.27 -28.51
CA GLU A 594 22.94 3.49 -27.41
C GLU A 594 23.86 2.35 -26.95
N ALA A 595 24.49 1.63 -27.89
CA ALA A 595 25.47 0.59 -27.56
C ALA A 595 26.75 1.15 -26.92
N SER A 596 27.21 2.34 -27.34
CA SER A 596 28.39 3.00 -26.74
C SER A 596 28.10 3.57 -25.35
N ILE A 597 26.86 4.03 -25.11
CA ILE A 597 26.37 4.51 -23.82
C ILE A 597 26.18 3.34 -22.84
N ALA A 598 25.60 2.23 -23.30
CA ALA A 598 25.44 1.02 -22.48
C ALA A 598 26.79 0.44 -22.02
N ALA A 599 27.86 0.61 -22.80
CA ALA A 599 29.21 0.18 -22.43
C ALA A 599 29.93 1.11 -21.43
N CYS A 600 29.40 2.31 -21.15
CA CYS A 600 30.01 3.28 -20.26
C CYS A 600 29.39 3.22 -18.85
N SER A 601 30.20 2.92 -17.84
CA SER A 601 29.73 2.83 -16.44
C SER A 601 29.43 4.18 -15.79
N SER A 602 29.97 5.27 -16.35
CA SER A 602 29.81 6.64 -15.84
C SER A 602 29.51 7.62 -16.97
N LEU A 603 28.34 8.25 -16.93
CA LEU A 603 27.93 9.25 -17.93
C LEU A 603 27.94 10.64 -17.30
N GLU A 604 28.41 11.66 -18.04
CA GLU A 604 28.47 13.05 -17.55
C GLU A 604 27.44 13.92 -18.26
N TYR A 605 26.66 14.68 -17.49
CA TYR A 605 25.73 15.68 -17.98
C TYR A 605 25.80 16.95 -17.12
N ASP A 606 25.42 18.09 -17.68
CA ASP A 606 25.29 19.31 -16.86
C ASP A 606 24.10 19.18 -15.90
N VAL A 607 22.97 18.64 -16.38
CA VAL A 607 21.74 18.47 -15.59
C VAL A 607 21.14 17.09 -15.77
N ALA A 608 20.82 16.41 -14.67
CA ALA A 608 19.96 15.22 -14.70
C ALA A 608 18.55 15.56 -14.20
N VAL A 609 17.52 15.11 -14.91
CA VAL A 609 16.12 15.27 -14.54
C VAL A 609 15.52 13.90 -14.26
N ILE A 610 14.88 13.75 -13.10
CA ILE A 610 14.32 12.48 -12.64
C ILE A 610 12.80 12.53 -12.69
N GLY A 611 12.21 11.71 -13.57
CA GLY A 611 10.78 11.56 -13.80
C GLY A 611 10.33 12.26 -15.09
N GLY A 612 9.82 11.51 -16.07
CA GLY A 612 9.36 12.04 -17.37
C GLY A 612 7.87 12.43 -17.41
N GLY A 613 7.32 12.89 -16.29
CA GLY A 613 6.02 13.58 -16.27
C GLY A 613 6.13 15.01 -16.82
N ALA A 614 5.01 15.75 -16.83
CA ALA A 614 4.95 17.12 -17.34
C ALA A 614 6.04 18.06 -16.79
N ALA A 615 6.24 18.07 -15.46
CA ALA A 615 7.29 18.88 -14.82
C ALA A 615 8.70 18.49 -15.29
N GLY A 616 8.99 17.20 -15.44
CA GLY A 616 10.32 16.75 -15.83
C GLY A 616 10.61 16.99 -17.30
N ILE A 617 9.63 16.82 -18.18
CA ILE A 617 9.76 17.18 -19.60
C ILE A 617 10.02 18.69 -19.73
N ALA A 618 9.23 19.52 -19.06
CA ALA A 618 9.42 20.97 -19.05
C ALA A 618 10.78 21.38 -18.46
N ALA A 619 11.20 20.76 -17.35
CA ALA A 619 12.51 21.00 -16.75
C ALA A 619 13.67 20.63 -17.70
N ALA A 620 13.58 19.49 -18.37
CA ALA A 620 14.59 19.06 -19.33
C ALA A 620 14.67 20.01 -20.53
N ALA A 621 13.52 20.38 -21.11
CA ALA A 621 13.45 21.34 -22.22
C ALA A 621 14.05 22.70 -21.83
N SER A 622 13.65 23.23 -20.67
CA SER A 622 14.12 24.52 -20.18
C SER A 622 15.61 24.53 -19.86
N ALA A 623 16.14 23.47 -19.23
CA ALA A 623 17.57 23.32 -18.98
C ALA A 623 18.38 23.28 -20.29
N ALA A 624 17.94 22.48 -21.27
CA ALA A 624 18.63 22.37 -22.55
C ALA A 624 18.59 23.68 -23.36
N ARG A 625 17.48 24.44 -23.32
CA ARG A 625 17.39 25.79 -23.91
C ARG A 625 18.35 26.80 -23.28
N LYS A 626 18.84 26.55 -22.05
CA LYS A 626 19.91 27.34 -21.42
C LYS A 626 21.31 26.90 -21.81
N GLY A 627 21.44 25.89 -22.69
CA GLY A 627 22.70 25.39 -23.22
C GLY A 627 23.31 24.23 -22.42
N ALA A 628 22.58 23.68 -21.45
CA ALA A 628 23.02 22.51 -20.70
C ALA A 628 22.86 21.23 -21.54
N SER A 629 23.79 20.30 -21.39
CA SER A 629 23.60 18.88 -21.71
C SER A 629 22.71 18.23 -20.65
N VAL A 630 21.62 17.59 -21.07
CA VAL A 630 20.60 17.10 -20.15
C VAL A 630 20.38 15.61 -20.34
N VAL A 631 20.22 14.89 -19.23
CA VAL A 631 19.64 13.53 -19.23
C VAL A 631 18.30 13.54 -18.50
N LEU A 632 17.26 13.00 -19.13
CA LEU A 632 15.94 12.79 -18.55
C LEU A 632 15.76 11.29 -18.31
N VAL A 633 15.61 10.88 -17.05
CA VAL A 633 15.44 9.48 -16.66
C VAL A 633 13.98 9.22 -16.31
N ASP A 634 13.35 8.25 -16.98
CA ASP A 634 12.01 7.76 -16.66
C ASP A 634 12.00 6.23 -16.55
N ARG A 635 11.28 5.73 -15.56
CA ARG A 635 11.11 4.29 -15.32
C ARG A 635 10.11 3.66 -16.29
N GLU A 636 9.28 4.45 -16.94
CA GLU A 636 8.27 3.95 -17.87
C GLU A 636 8.78 4.03 -19.31
N SER A 637 8.44 3.03 -20.13
CA SER A 637 8.75 2.99 -21.57
C SER A 637 8.23 4.20 -22.36
N HIS A 638 7.17 4.86 -21.87
CA HIS A 638 6.57 6.04 -22.50
C HIS A 638 6.47 7.17 -21.47
N GLN A 639 6.96 8.35 -21.84
CA GLN A 639 6.92 9.55 -20.99
C GLN A 639 5.50 10.15 -20.93
N GLY A 640 5.26 11.02 -19.95
CA GLY A 640 3.99 11.70 -19.69
C GLY A 640 3.41 11.40 -18.32
N GLY A 641 3.95 10.42 -17.59
CA GLY A 641 3.48 10.02 -16.26
C GLY A 641 1.98 9.71 -16.25
N ILE A 642 1.25 10.26 -15.26
CA ILE A 642 -0.19 10.02 -15.09
C ILE A 642 -1.03 10.53 -16.29
N LEU A 643 -0.54 11.52 -17.06
CA LEU A 643 -1.29 12.11 -18.17
C LEU A 643 -1.67 11.10 -19.25
N LYS A 644 -0.85 10.07 -19.44
CA LYS A 644 -1.13 8.97 -20.38
C LYS A 644 -2.45 8.25 -20.08
N GLN A 645 -2.89 8.32 -18.82
CA GLN A 645 -4.09 7.66 -18.31
C GLN A 645 -5.29 8.61 -18.25
N CYS A 646 -5.07 9.92 -18.42
CA CYS A 646 -6.09 10.96 -18.31
C CYS A 646 -6.81 11.20 -19.65
N ILE A 647 -7.67 10.27 -20.06
CA ILE A 647 -8.47 10.35 -21.30
C ILE A 647 -9.69 11.26 -21.08
N HIS A 648 -9.46 12.53 -20.80
CA HIS A 648 -10.49 13.58 -20.69
C HIS A 648 -9.87 14.95 -20.96
N ASN A 649 -10.70 15.93 -21.31
CA ASN A 649 -10.28 17.32 -21.51
C ASN A 649 -9.98 18.07 -20.20
N GLY A 650 -9.44 19.28 -20.31
CA GLY A 650 -9.14 20.17 -19.19
C GLY A 650 -7.65 20.46 -18.99
N PHE A 651 -6.79 20.11 -19.95
CA PHE A 651 -5.35 20.34 -19.92
C PHE A 651 -4.95 21.37 -20.99
N GLY A 652 -3.89 22.16 -20.77
CA GLY A 652 -3.23 22.95 -21.82
C GLY A 652 -3.77 24.36 -22.05
N LEU A 653 -4.85 24.76 -21.39
CA LEU A 653 -5.50 26.06 -21.65
C LEU A 653 -4.59 27.26 -21.34
N HIS A 654 -3.74 27.16 -20.31
CA HIS A 654 -2.85 28.26 -19.91
C HIS A 654 -1.53 28.22 -20.66
N ARG A 655 -1.01 27.01 -20.93
CA ARG A 655 0.30 26.80 -21.53
C ARG A 655 0.28 26.83 -23.05
N PHE A 656 -0.70 26.17 -23.66
CA PHE A 656 -0.82 26.02 -25.12
C PHE A 656 -1.96 26.85 -25.72
N GLY A 657 -2.87 27.39 -24.89
CA GLY A 657 -4.04 28.14 -25.38
C GLY A 657 -5.10 27.25 -26.05
N GLU A 658 -4.99 25.93 -25.89
CA GLU A 658 -5.85 24.91 -26.48
C GLU A 658 -6.39 24.02 -25.36
N GLU A 659 -7.60 23.48 -25.52
CA GLU A 659 -8.15 22.47 -24.61
C GLU A 659 -7.74 21.09 -25.11
N LEU A 660 -6.88 20.42 -24.34
CA LEU A 660 -6.27 19.13 -24.67
C LEU A 660 -6.71 18.04 -23.68
N THR A 661 -6.59 16.79 -24.13
CA THR A 661 -6.56 15.63 -23.24
C THR A 661 -5.18 15.46 -22.58
N GLY A 662 -5.11 14.61 -21.55
CA GLY A 662 -3.84 14.30 -20.90
C GLY A 662 -2.76 13.77 -21.86
N PRO A 663 -3.04 12.73 -22.67
CA PRO A 663 -2.09 12.22 -23.66
C PRO A 663 -1.66 13.28 -24.67
N GLU A 664 -2.58 14.11 -25.17
CA GLU A 664 -2.25 15.19 -26.11
C GLU A 664 -1.34 16.25 -25.47
N TYR A 665 -1.61 16.66 -24.22
CA TYR A 665 -0.73 17.55 -23.47
C TYR A 665 0.68 16.96 -23.33
N ALA A 666 0.78 15.68 -22.95
CA ALA A 666 2.06 14.99 -22.84
C ALA A 666 2.82 14.94 -24.18
N SER A 667 2.13 14.65 -25.28
CA SER A 667 2.70 14.68 -26.62
C SER A 667 3.21 16.07 -27.02
N ARG A 668 2.45 17.14 -26.70
CA ARG A 668 2.88 18.52 -26.97
C ARG A 668 4.10 18.91 -26.16
N GLU A 669 4.17 18.53 -24.89
CA GLU A 669 5.37 18.74 -24.05
C GLU A 669 6.58 17.98 -24.59
N LEU A 670 6.41 16.72 -24.98
CA LEU A 670 7.50 15.90 -25.52
C LEU A 670 8.06 16.47 -26.84
N ALA A 671 7.19 16.98 -27.71
CA ALA A 671 7.61 17.65 -28.94
C ALA A 671 8.51 18.87 -28.65
N THR A 672 8.46 19.46 -27.45
CA THR A 672 9.34 20.57 -27.08
C THR A 672 10.80 20.18 -26.84
N LEU A 673 11.08 18.88 -26.71
CA LEU A 673 12.44 18.32 -26.60
C LEU A 673 13.11 18.13 -27.96
N GLU A 674 12.34 18.14 -29.06
CA GLU A 674 12.88 17.92 -30.41
C GLU A 674 13.93 18.99 -30.77
N GLY A 675 15.10 18.54 -31.23
CA GLY A 675 16.21 19.42 -31.59
C GLY A 675 16.99 20.01 -30.40
N LEU A 676 16.65 19.65 -29.16
CA LEU A 676 17.41 20.05 -27.96
C LEU A 676 18.44 18.96 -27.56
N ASN A 677 19.48 19.36 -26.81
CA ASN A 677 20.50 18.45 -26.28
C ASN A 677 19.98 17.71 -25.03
N VAL A 678 18.99 16.85 -25.23
CA VAL A 678 18.33 16.06 -24.18
C VAL A 678 18.43 14.58 -24.53
N HIS A 679 19.10 13.80 -23.69
CA HIS A 679 19.09 12.34 -23.78
C HIS A 679 18.00 11.77 -22.87
N VAL A 680 17.03 11.06 -23.43
CA VAL A 680 15.94 10.44 -22.67
C VAL A 680 16.25 8.97 -22.43
N VAL A 681 16.47 8.59 -21.17
CA VAL A 681 16.68 7.20 -20.75
C VAL A 681 15.34 6.64 -20.26
N ARG A 682 14.87 5.61 -20.94
CA ARG A 682 13.57 4.95 -20.69
C ARG A 682 13.77 3.65 -19.93
N ASP A 683 12.68 3.13 -19.35
CA ASP A 683 12.68 1.87 -18.60
C ASP A 683 13.78 1.84 -17.51
N ALA A 684 14.14 3.02 -16.99
CA ALA A 684 15.23 3.22 -16.08
C ALA A 684 14.74 3.75 -14.74
N SER A 685 14.93 2.97 -13.69
CA SER A 685 14.60 3.38 -12.32
C SER A 685 15.81 3.97 -11.63
N VAL A 686 15.63 5.16 -11.04
CA VAL A 686 16.61 5.74 -10.13
C VAL A 686 16.51 5.06 -8.78
N LEU A 687 17.60 4.43 -8.34
CA LEU A 687 17.69 3.82 -7.02
C LEU A 687 18.10 4.84 -5.97
N ARG A 688 19.12 5.65 -6.27
CA ARG A 688 19.73 6.59 -5.32
C ARG A 688 20.18 7.87 -6.00
N VAL A 689 20.13 8.96 -5.24
CA VAL A 689 20.75 10.24 -5.59
C VAL A 689 21.70 10.58 -4.46
N LYS A 690 23.01 10.58 -4.72
CA LYS A 690 24.03 10.88 -3.72
C LYS A 690 24.57 12.28 -3.96
N ASN A 691 24.29 13.16 -3.02
CA ASN A 691 24.95 14.46 -2.94
C ASN A 691 26.27 14.27 -2.20
N GLY A 692 27.42 14.56 -2.84
CA GLY A 692 28.73 14.36 -2.21
C GLY A 692 29.06 15.32 -1.05
N GLY A 693 28.10 16.15 -0.64
CA GLY A 693 28.22 17.09 0.49
C GLY A 693 28.79 18.45 0.09
N GLU A 694 28.99 19.32 1.09
CA GLU A 694 29.58 20.65 0.87
C GLU A 694 31.00 20.53 0.30
N GLY A 695 31.15 20.89 -0.98
CA GLY A 695 32.43 20.86 -1.70
C GLY A 695 32.54 19.77 -2.78
N ALA A 696 31.60 18.82 -2.84
CA ALA A 696 31.55 17.87 -3.95
C ALA A 696 31.21 18.57 -5.28
N ARG A 697 31.94 18.19 -6.33
CA ARG A 697 31.83 18.82 -7.65
C ARG A 697 30.55 18.38 -8.36
N ASP A 698 30.24 17.09 -8.33
CA ASP A 698 29.08 16.53 -9.05
C ASP A 698 28.19 15.72 -8.12
N ILE A 699 26.92 15.58 -8.50
CA ILE A 699 25.92 14.73 -7.86
C ILE A 699 25.85 13.43 -8.66
N SER A 700 25.92 12.29 -7.97
CA SER A 700 25.75 11.00 -8.64
C SER A 700 24.32 10.49 -8.54
N VAL A 701 23.80 9.98 -9.66
CA VAL A 701 22.49 9.35 -9.79
C VAL A 701 22.69 7.91 -10.24
N GLU A 702 22.31 6.97 -9.41
CA GLU A 702 22.39 5.52 -9.69
C GLU A 702 21.10 5.09 -10.38
N ILE A 703 21.23 4.58 -11.61
CA ILE A 703 20.12 4.09 -12.41
C ILE A 703 20.27 2.61 -12.72
N VAL A 704 19.14 1.93 -12.79
CA VAL A 704 19.03 0.54 -13.24
C VAL A 704 18.01 0.48 -14.35
N SER A 705 18.38 -0.15 -15.45
CA SER A 705 17.51 -0.42 -16.60
C SER A 705 17.85 -1.78 -17.22
N PRO A 706 17.03 -2.28 -18.17
CA PRO A 706 17.36 -3.49 -18.92
C PRO A 706 18.70 -3.44 -19.67
N GLN A 707 19.26 -2.24 -19.88
CA GLN A 707 20.56 -2.05 -20.53
C GLN A 707 21.74 -2.16 -19.56
N GLY A 708 21.51 -2.09 -18.25
CA GLY A 708 22.55 -2.19 -17.23
C GLY A 708 22.32 -1.31 -16.00
N GLU A 709 23.22 -1.46 -15.02
CA GLU A 709 23.38 -0.51 -13.92
C GLU A 709 24.40 0.55 -14.31
N GLN A 710 24.02 1.83 -14.22
CA GLN A 710 24.85 2.96 -14.63
C GLN A 710 24.85 4.05 -13.56
N THR A 711 25.96 4.78 -13.46
CA THR A 711 26.04 6.00 -12.64
C THR A 711 26.08 7.22 -13.55
N ILE A 712 25.15 8.15 -13.35
CA ILE A 712 25.16 9.47 -14.00
C ILE A 712 25.82 10.45 -13.04
N SER A 713 26.84 11.17 -13.51
CA SER A 713 27.42 12.34 -12.83
C SER A 713 26.78 13.60 -13.41
N ALA A 714 26.20 14.44 -12.55
CA ALA A 714 25.55 15.68 -12.97
C ALA A 714 25.96 16.90 -12.14
N GLY A 715 26.14 18.03 -12.80
CA GLY A 715 26.43 19.31 -12.15
C GLY A 715 25.27 19.85 -11.30
N ALA A 716 24.03 19.47 -11.64
CA ALA A 716 22.79 19.69 -10.90
C ALA A 716 21.76 18.57 -11.20
N VAL A 717 20.82 18.32 -10.28
CA VAL A 717 19.73 17.34 -10.46
C VAL A 717 18.38 17.99 -10.19
N VAL A 718 17.37 17.73 -11.03
CA VAL A 718 15.97 18.14 -10.83
C VAL A 718 15.12 16.92 -10.49
N LEU A 719 14.53 16.93 -9.29
CA LEU A 719 13.58 15.94 -8.80
C LEU A 719 12.16 16.31 -9.26
N ALA A 720 11.70 15.66 -10.32
CA ALA A 720 10.34 15.78 -10.87
C ALA A 720 9.55 14.47 -10.65
N THR A 721 9.72 13.87 -9.47
CA THR A 721 9.24 12.52 -9.11
C THR A 721 7.72 12.42 -8.90
N GLY A 722 7.01 13.55 -8.90
CA GLY A 722 5.56 13.60 -8.81
C GLY A 722 5.02 13.24 -7.43
N SER A 723 3.87 12.56 -7.40
CA SER A 723 3.14 12.21 -6.18
C SER A 723 2.46 10.84 -6.31
N ARG A 724 2.10 10.25 -5.18
CA ARG A 724 1.38 8.97 -5.07
C ARG A 724 0.06 9.12 -4.32
N GLU A 725 -0.87 8.20 -4.55
CA GLU A 725 -2.15 8.15 -3.84
C GLU A 725 -2.03 7.47 -2.48
N ARG A 726 -2.96 7.80 -1.57
CA ARG A 726 -3.12 7.08 -0.30
C ARG A 726 -3.97 5.83 -0.51
N GLY A 727 -3.40 4.67 -0.19
CA GLY A 727 -4.14 3.40 -0.18
C GLY A 727 -4.99 3.20 1.08
N ALA A 728 -5.85 2.18 1.08
CA ALA A 728 -6.74 1.82 2.19
C ALA A 728 -6.00 1.65 3.53
N GLY A 729 -4.81 1.04 3.48
CA GLY A 729 -4.01 0.79 4.66
C GLY A 729 -3.53 2.07 5.38
N ALA A 730 -3.20 3.12 4.61
CA ALA A 730 -2.81 4.41 5.17
C ALA A 730 -4.00 5.14 5.82
N LEU A 731 -5.19 4.99 5.24
CA LEU A 731 -6.44 5.49 5.85
C LEU A 731 -6.76 4.76 7.16
N GLY A 732 -6.36 3.48 7.27
CA GLY A 732 -6.73 2.59 8.37
C GLY A 732 -8.23 2.36 8.45
N THR A 733 -8.89 2.31 7.30
CA THR A 733 -10.27 1.87 7.20
C THR A 733 -10.35 0.43 7.72
N PRO A 734 -11.15 0.17 8.77
CA PRO A 734 -11.27 -1.18 9.30
C PRO A 734 -12.07 -2.06 8.35
N GLY A 735 -11.95 -3.37 8.52
CA GLY A 735 -12.62 -4.33 7.67
C GLY A 735 -11.73 -5.51 7.28
N THR A 736 -12.26 -6.26 6.34
CA THR A 736 -11.57 -7.32 5.59
C THR A 736 -10.64 -6.73 4.52
N ARG A 737 -9.89 -7.60 3.81
CA ARG A 737 -8.96 -7.18 2.74
C ARG A 737 -9.23 -7.91 1.42
N PRO A 738 -10.42 -7.76 0.83
CA PRO A 738 -10.79 -8.45 -0.40
C PRO A 738 -10.10 -7.87 -1.65
N ALA A 739 -10.28 -8.53 -2.80
CA ALA A 739 -10.12 -7.89 -4.11
C ALA A 739 -11.19 -6.81 -4.35
N GLY A 740 -10.97 -5.88 -5.29
CA GLY A 740 -11.92 -4.81 -5.61
C GLY A 740 -11.68 -3.47 -4.90
N VAL A 741 -10.52 -3.27 -4.24
CA VAL A 741 -10.16 -1.98 -3.62
C VAL A 741 -8.99 -1.37 -4.38
N PHE A 742 -9.20 -0.21 -5.02
CA PHE A 742 -8.22 0.44 -5.89
C PHE A 742 -7.98 1.89 -5.48
N SER A 743 -6.78 2.38 -5.75
CA SER A 743 -6.59 3.82 -5.91
C SER A 743 -7.18 4.27 -7.24
N ALA A 744 -7.49 5.56 -7.38
CA ALA A 744 -8.01 6.07 -8.64
C ALA A 744 -7.02 5.88 -9.80
N GLY A 745 -5.72 6.08 -9.58
CA GLY A 745 -4.66 5.86 -10.56
C GLY A 745 -4.52 4.40 -10.99
N SER A 746 -4.58 3.43 -10.07
CA SER A 746 -4.53 2.00 -10.45
C SER A 746 -5.75 1.56 -11.26
N ALA A 747 -6.94 2.04 -10.90
CA ALA A 747 -8.15 1.81 -11.68
C ALA A 747 -8.08 2.46 -13.07
N GLN A 748 -7.53 3.68 -13.17
CA GLN A 748 -7.26 4.34 -14.45
C GLN A 748 -6.29 3.54 -15.31
N ASN A 749 -5.22 3.00 -14.74
CA ASN A 749 -4.25 2.19 -15.48
C ASN A 749 -4.94 0.96 -16.09
N PHE A 750 -5.62 0.16 -15.26
CA PHE A 750 -6.34 -1.02 -15.73
C PHE A 750 -7.31 -0.69 -16.85
N MET A 751 -8.13 0.35 -16.66
CA MET A 751 -9.17 0.73 -17.61
C MET A 751 -8.60 1.34 -18.90
N ASN A 752 -7.76 2.35 -18.79
CA ASN A 752 -7.36 3.19 -19.91
C ASN A 752 -6.10 2.69 -20.63
N LEU A 753 -5.20 1.96 -19.96
CA LEU A 753 -3.99 1.41 -20.59
C LEU A 753 -4.09 -0.09 -20.88
N GLN A 754 -4.78 -0.86 -20.04
CA GLN A 754 -4.84 -2.33 -20.18
C GLN A 754 -6.18 -2.85 -20.69
N GLY A 755 -7.17 -1.97 -20.84
CA GLY A 755 -8.50 -2.35 -21.32
C GLY A 755 -9.31 -3.24 -20.37
N CYS A 756 -8.99 -3.21 -19.07
CA CYS A 756 -9.60 -4.03 -18.03
C CYS A 756 -10.58 -3.22 -17.18
N ALA A 757 -11.78 -3.76 -16.91
CA ALA A 757 -12.76 -3.09 -16.06
C ALA A 757 -12.44 -3.31 -14.57
N PRO A 758 -12.31 -2.26 -13.74
CA PRO A 758 -12.06 -2.43 -12.30
C PRO A 758 -13.18 -3.21 -11.57
N GLY A 759 -14.43 -3.03 -12.00
CA GLY A 759 -15.61 -3.78 -11.53
C GLY A 759 -16.92 -3.14 -12.03
N SER A 760 -18.06 -3.65 -11.56
CA SER A 760 -19.38 -3.30 -12.12
C SER A 760 -20.24 -2.44 -11.18
N ASN A 761 -20.05 -2.52 -9.88
CA ASN A 761 -20.79 -1.72 -8.88
C ASN A 761 -19.80 -1.01 -7.99
N VAL A 762 -19.66 0.31 -8.19
CA VAL A 762 -18.56 1.09 -7.66
C VAL A 762 -19.03 2.07 -6.59
N VAL A 763 -18.30 2.13 -5.48
CA VAL A 763 -18.34 3.23 -4.53
C VAL A 763 -17.03 4.02 -4.62
N ILE A 764 -17.11 5.34 -4.59
CA ILE A 764 -15.94 6.22 -4.63
C ILE A 764 -15.83 6.97 -3.30
N LEU A 765 -14.67 6.87 -2.65
CA LEU A 765 -14.33 7.64 -1.46
C LEU A 765 -13.43 8.81 -1.83
N GLY A 766 -13.95 10.02 -1.62
CA GLY A 766 -13.31 11.30 -1.95
C GLY A 766 -13.91 11.94 -3.19
N SER A 767 -14.26 13.23 -3.09
CA SER A 767 -14.87 14.01 -4.17
C SER A 767 -13.91 14.96 -4.87
N GLY A 768 -12.59 14.70 -4.77
CA GLY A 768 -11.59 15.43 -5.56
C GLY A 768 -11.76 15.14 -7.06
N ASP A 769 -11.18 16.01 -7.91
CA ASP A 769 -11.40 15.95 -9.37
C ASP A 769 -11.14 14.58 -9.98
N ILE A 770 -10.09 13.88 -9.54
CA ILE A 770 -9.76 12.52 -10.01
C ILE A 770 -10.91 11.56 -9.73
N GLY A 771 -11.47 11.56 -8.52
CA GLY A 771 -12.59 10.72 -8.14
C GLY A 771 -13.86 11.03 -8.92
N LEU A 772 -14.15 12.32 -9.14
CA LEU A 772 -15.30 12.76 -9.94
C LEU A 772 -15.18 12.30 -11.39
N ILE A 773 -14.03 12.55 -12.03
CA ILE A 773 -13.75 12.13 -13.41
C ILE A 773 -13.86 10.62 -13.55
N MET A 774 -13.37 9.87 -12.55
CA MET A 774 -13.51 8.42 -12.52
C MET A 774 -14.95 7.94 -12.39
N ALA A 775 -15.79 8.66 -11.63
CA ALA A 775 -17.22 8.35 -11.56
C ALA A 775 -17.87 8.35 -12.95
N ARG A 776 -17.60 9.40 -13.72
CA ARG A 776 -18.08 9.53 -15.11
C ARG A 776 -17.53 8.42 -16.00
N ARG A 777 -16.21 8.23 -15.96
CA ARG A 777 -15.51 7.28 -16.84
C ARG A 777 -15.96 5.83 -16.60
N LEU A 778 -16.11 5.43 -15.34
CA LEU A 778 -16.64 4.11 -14.98
C LEU A 778 -18.09 3.93 -15.45
N THR A 779 -18.91 4.99 -15.34
CA THR A 779 -20.29 4.97 -15.84
C THR A 779 -20.34 4.76 -17.36
N PHE A 780 -19.46 5.43 -18.11
CA PHE A 780 -19.33 5.20 -19.55
C PHE A 780 -18.85 3.79 -19.91
N ALA A 781 -18.00 3.20 -19.08
CA ALA A 781 -17.56 1.81 -19.22
C ALA A 781 -18.66 0.78 -18.87
N GLY A 782 -19.85 1.24 -18.47
CA GLY A 782 -21.00 0.39 -18.13
C GLY A 782 -21.11 0.01 -16.66
N ALA A 783 -20.22 0.52 -15.79
CA ALA A 783 -20.30 0.29 -14.36
C ALA A 783 -21.35 1.21 -13.72
N ARG A 784 -22.04 0.72 -12.68
CA ARG A 784 -22.92 1.52 -11.84
C ARG A 784 -22.11 2.16 -10.71
N VAL A 785 -22.03 3.48 -10.69
CA VAL A 785 -21.47 4.20 -9.54
C VAL A 785 -22.57 4.46 -8.52
N ALA A 786 -22.54 3.72 -7.41
CA ALA A 786 -23.55 3.77 -6.35
C ALA A 786 -23.55 5.11 -5.59
N GLY A 787 -22.40 5.79 -5.53
CA GLY A 787 -22.28 7.12 -4.95
C GLY A 787 -20.82 7.53 -4.72
N VAL A 788 -20.63 8.84 -4.57
CA VAL A 788 -19.36 9.47 -4.16
C VAL A 788 -19.52 9.96 -2.73
N PHE A 789 -18.59 9.59 -1.85
CA PHE A 789 -18.62 9.93 -0.42
C PHE A 789 -17.47 10.88 -0.07
N GLU A 790 -17.79 12.02 0.52
CA GLU A 790 -16.85 13.08 0.87
C GLU A 790 -16.90 13.32 2.38
N ILE A 791 -15.73 13.28 3.02
CA ILE A 791 -15.62 13.47 4.46
C ILE A 791 -15.86 14.94 4.85
N ASN A 792 -15.56 15.88 3.95
CA ASN A 792 -15.82 17.31 4.14
C ASN A 792 -17.32 17.64 3.98
N PRO A 793 -17.80 18.73 4.60
CA PRO A 793 -19.18 19.22 4.41
C PRO A 793 -19.46 19.72 3.00
N THR A 794 -18.41 20.04 2.25
CA THR A 794 -18.47 20.49 0.85
C THR A 794 -17.57 19.62 -0.02
N PRO A 795 -17.94 19.40 -1.30
CA PRO A 795 -17.08 18.68 -2.23
C PRO A 795 -15.71 19.35 -2.43
N SER A 796 -14.70 18.51 -2.66
CA SER A 796 -13.30 18.92 -2.81
C SER A 796 -12.91 19.19 -4.28
N GLY A 797 -13.69 18.72 -5.24
CA GLY A 797 -13.47 18.93 -6.67
C GLY A 797 -14.11 20.21 -7.19
N LEU A 798 -13.74 20.60 -8.41
CA LEU A 798 -14.26 21.78 -9.09
C LEU A 798 -15.75 21.64 -9.39
N ARG A 799 -16.51 22.74 -9.26
CA ARG A 799 -17.96 22.75 -9.51
C ARG A 799 -18.34 22.24 -10.89
N ARG A 800 -17.54 22.54 -11.92
CA ARG A 800 -17.75 22.02 -13.28
C ARG A 800 -17.72 20.49 -13.33
N ASN A 801 -16.82 19.86 -12.59
CA ASN A 801 -16.64 18.42 -12.55
C ASN A 801 -17.77 17.74 -11.77
N ILE A 802 -18.32 18.40 -10.75
CA ILE A 802 -19.51 17.89 -10.04
C ILE A 802 -20.68 17.77 -11.01
N VAL A 803 -20.98 18.83 -11.75
CA VAL A 803 -22.10 18.82 -12.72
C VAL A 803 -21.85 17.78 -13.82
N GLN A 804 -20.70 17.88 -14.49
CA GLN A 804 -20.39 17.07 -15.67
C GLN A 804 -20.09 15.60 -15.37
N CYS A 805 -19.77 15.25 -14.12
CA CYS A 805 -19.43 13.88 -13.77
C CYS A 805 -20.46 13.20 -12.89
N LEU A 806 -21.23 13.95 -12.08
CA LEU A 806 -22.22 13.40 -11.17
C LEU A 806 -23.64 13.75 -11.58
N ASP A 807 -23.98 15.03 -11.68
CA ASP A 807 -25.36 15.48 -11.92
C ASP A 807 -25.88 14.97 -13.28
N ASP A 808 -25.07 15.10 -14.34
CA ASP A 808 -25.40 14.63 -15.70
C ASP A 808 -25.61 13.11 -15.79
N PHE A 809 -25.10 12.35 -14.81
CA PHE A 809 -25.18 10.89 -14.73
C PHE A 809 -26.08 10.40 -13.59
N GLY A 810 -26.69 11.30 -12.82
CA GLY A 810 -27.53 10.96 -11.67
C GLY A 810 -26.77 10.23 -10.55
N ILE A 811 -25.47 10.48 -10.38
CA ILE A 811 -24.64 9.85 -9.35
C ILE A 811 -24.76 10.66 -8.05
N PRO A 812 -25.16 10.06 -6.91
CA PRO A 812 -25.32 10.81 -5.67
C PRO A 812 -23.97 11.17 -5.04
N LEU A 813 -23.85 12.43 -4.59
CA LEU A 813 -22.77 12.91 -3.73
C LEU A 813 -23.24 12.98 -2.27
N HIS A 814 -22.50 12.34 -1.38
CA HIS A 814 -22.74 12.36 0.07
C HIS A 814 -21.60 13.08 0.78
N THR A 815 -21.82 14.31 1.24
CA THR A 815 -20.86 15.07 2.05
C THR A 815 -20.97 14.70 3.53
N SER A 816 -19.98 15.13 4.33
CA SER A 816 -19.83 14.77 5.74
C SER A 816 -20.03 13.27 5.97
N THR A 817 -19.51 12.42 5.07
CA THR A 817 -19.70 10.97 5.10
C THR A 817 -18.41 10.29 4.62
N THR A 818 -17.97 9.24 5.33
CA THR A 818 -16.78 8.47 4.98
C THR A 818 -17.04 6.97 5.03
N VAL A 819 -16.15 6.18 4.43
CA VAL A 819 -16.15 4.72 4.57
C VAL A 819 -15.48 4.35 5.89
N VAL A 820 -16.21 3.62 6.72
CA VAL A 820 -15.79 3.15 8.05
C VAL A 820 -15.68 1.62 8.11
N GLY A 821 -15.99 0.90 7.03
CA GLY A 821 -15.90 -0.56 7.00
C GLY A 821 -15.78 -1.11 5.58
N ILE A 822 -14.99 -2.16 5.43
CA ILE A 822 -14.84 -2.93 4.19
C ILE A 822 -15.28 -4.38 4.44
N GLU A 823 -16.26 -4.85 3.68
CA GLU A 823 -16.84 -6.20 3.80
C GLU A 823 -16.60 -7.05 2.55
N GLY A 824 -16.12 -8.27 2.76
CA GLY A 824 -15.94 -9.27 1.72
C GLY A 824 -14.79 -10.23 2.01
N THR A 825 -14.94 -11.51 1.68
CA THR A 825 -13.90 -12.52 1.90
C THR A 825 -12.91 -12.57 0.73
N SER A 826 -13.37 -13.02 -0.44
CA SER A 826 -12.56 -13.08 -1.67
C SER A 826 -12.60 -11.78 -2.45
N LYS A 827 -13.78 -11.21 -2.63
CA LYS A 827 -14.04 -9.95 -3.34
C LYS A 827 -14.85 -9.02 -2.46
N LEU A 828 -14.81 -7.73 -2.76
CA LEU A 828 -15.62 -6.75 -2.07
C LEU A 828 -17.10 -7.07 -2.31
N GLU A 829 -17.89 -7.01 -1.25
CA GLU A 829 -19.34 -7.22 -1.29
C GLU A 829 -20.11 -5.98 -0.85
N ALA A 830 -19.52 -5.20 0.06
CA ALA A 830 -20.05 -3.92 0.48
C ALA A 830 -18.99 -3.05 1.16
N VAL A 831 -19.33 -1.78 1.29
CA VAL A 831 -18.68 -0.85 2.22
C VAL A 831 -19.69 -0.34 3.23
N ILE A 832 -19.21 -0.08 4.44
CA ILE A 832 -20.00 0.61 5.46
C ILE A 832 -19.61 2.08 5.43
N VAL A 833 -20.59 2.96 5.24
CA VAL A 833 -20.41 4.41 5.25
C VAL A 833 -21.06 4.99 6.49
N SER A 834 -20.47 6.02 7.09
CA SER A 834 -21.01 6.71 8.27
C SER A 834 -20.87 8.21 8.11
N LYS A 835 -21.83 8.98 8.65
CA LYS A 835 -21.69 10.43 8.72
C LYS A 835 -20.55 10.78 9.66
N VAL A 836 -19.92 11.93 9.46
CA VAL A 836 -18.88 12.45 10.36
C VAL A 836 -19.29 13.78 10.99
N ASP A 837 -18.76 14.03 12.19
CA ASP A 837 -18.93 15.29 12.90
C ASP A 837 -17.95 16.38 12.41
N GLY A 838 -17.93 17.54 13.08
CA GLY A 838 -17.03 18.65 12.77
C GLY A 838 -15.54 18.35 13.02
N HIS A 839 -15.22 17.25 13.69
CA HIS A 839 -13.86 16.73 13.91
C HIS A 839 -13.51 15.57 12.97
N TYR A 840 -14.37 15.29 11.99
CA TYR A 840 -14.26 14.18 11.05
C TYR A 840 -14.33 12.80 11.71
N ALA A 841 -14.81 12.71 12.95
CA ALA A 841 -15.05 11.45 13.62
C ALA A 841 -16.39 10.87 13.14
N PRO A 842 -16.46 9.55 12.82
CA PRO A 842 -17.73 8.90 12.52
C PRO A 842 -18.75 9.09 13.64
N ILE A 843 -20.00 9.34 13.27
CA ILE A 843 -21.12 9.51 14.20
C ILE A 843 -21.81 8.14 14.37
N PRO A 844 -21.73 7.54 15.58
CA PRO A 844 -22.36 6.25 15.83
C PRO A 844 -23.86 6.25 15.55
N GLY A 845 -24.36 5.17 14.96
CA GLY A 845 -25.77 5.00 14.59
C GLY A 845 -26.14 5.59 13.21
N THR A 846 -25.18 6.17 12.49
CA THR A 846 -25.39 6.69 11.13
C THR A 846 -24.82 5.78 10.04
N GLU A 847 -24.34 4.60 10.42
CA GLU A 847 -23.77 3.59 9.54
C GLU A 847 -24.80 3.08 8.54
N ARG A 848 -24.40 2.96 7.28
CA ARG A 848 -25.19 2.36 6.20
C ARG A 848 -24.32 1.43 5.39
N ARG A 849 -24.86 0.24 5.11
CA ARG A 849 -24.22 -0.73 4.22
C ARG A 849 -24.55 -0.41 2.77
N ILE A 850 -23.54 -0.23 1.94
CA ILE A 850 -23.67 0.02 0.50
C ILE A 850 -23.09 -1.18 -0.24
N PRO A 851 -23.93 -2.05 -0.86
CA PRO A 851 -23.44 -3.17 -1.67
C PRO A 851 -22.64 -2.67 -2.88
N CYS A 852 -21.44 -3.21 -3.07
CA CYS A 852 -20.55 -2.87 -4.18
C CYS A 852 -19.48 -3.96 -4.37
N ASP A 853 -18.95 -4.09 -5.58
CA ASP A 853 -17.81 -4.97 -5.89
C ASP A 853 -16.50 -4.20 -6.02
N THR A 854 -16.58 -2.86 -6.05
CA THR A 854 -15.43 -1.98 -6.21
C THR A 854 -15.49 -0.79 -5.25
N LEU A 855 -14.40 -0.54 -4.53
CA LEU A 855 -14.15 0.68 -3.77
C LEU A 855 -12.96 1.43 -4.41
N LEU A 856 -13.24 2.62 -4.93
CA LEU A 856 -12.23 3.52 -5.48
C LEU A 856 -11.82 4.55 -4.43
N LEU A 857 -10.52 4.70 -4.21
CA LEU A 857 -9.96 5.64 -3.23
C LEU A 857 -9.36 6.86 -3.96
N SER A 858 -9.99 8.02 -3.76
CA SER A 858 -9.54 9.34 -4.24
C SER A 858 -9.41 10.31 -3.05
N VAL A 859 -8.65 9.89 -2.04
CA VAL A 859 -8.53 10.51 -0.69
C VAL A 859 -7.27 11.36 -0.51
N GLY A 860 -6.75 11.90 -1.61
CA GLY A 860 -5.60 12.79 -1.62
C GLY A 860 -4.28 12.12 -2.03
N LEU A 861 -3.35 13.00 -2.40
CA LEU A 861 -2.03 12.67 -2.93
C LEU A 861 -0.94 13.04 -1.92
N ILE A 862 0.18 12.32 -1.98
CA ILE A 862 1.38 12.52 -1.19
C ILE A 862 2.55 12.72 -2.16
N PRO A 863 3.32 13.81 -2.08
CA PRO A 863 4.55 13.97 -2.86
C PRO A 863 5.49 12.76 -2.72
N GLU A 864 6.10 12.31 -3.81
CA GLU A 864 7.02 11.17 -3.84
C GLU A 864 8.46 11.64 -3.64
N ASN A 865 8.86 11.80 -2.37
CA ASN A 865 10.15 12.39 -2.00
C ASN A 865 11.14 11.40 -1.36
N ALA A 866 10.97 10.09 -1.54
CA ALA A 866 11.92 9.12 -0.98
C ALA A 866 13.37 9.39 -1.44
N LEU A 867 13.58 9.65 -2.74
CA LEU A 867 14.92 10.01 -3.26
C LEU A 867 15.45 11.32 -2.66
N ALA A 868 14.56 12.29 -2.41
CA ALA A 868 14.94 13.57 -1.84
C ALA A 868 15.41 13.39 -0.39
N THR A 869 14.64 12.64 0.42
CA THR A 869 14.98 12.33 1.81
C THR A 869 16.30 11.57 1.92
N ASP A 870 16.50 10.53 1.09
CA ASP A 870 17.75 9.77 1.05
C ASP A 870 18.96 10.65 0.69
N ALA A 871 18.73 11.69 -0.13
CA ALA A 871 19.74 12.67 -0.51
C ALA A 871 19.91 13.84 0.49
N GLY A 872 19.26 13.77 1.66
CA GLY A 872 19.37 14.78 2.72
C GLY A 872 18.51 16.04 2.54
N VAL A 873 17.50 15.99 1.67
CA VAL A 873 16.56 17.11 1.46
C VAL A 873 15.55 17.19 2.61
N ALA A 874 15.39 18.38 3.17
CA ALA A 874 14.37 18.69 4.16
C ALA A 874 12.99 18.78 3.51
N LEU A 875 11.99 18.16 4.14
CA LEU A 875 10.60 18.18 3.67
C LEU A 875 9.75 19.16 4.50
N ASP A 876 8.79 19.80 3.84
CA ASP A 876 7.80 20.64 4.47
C ASP A 876 6.76 19.75 5.18
N PRO A 877 6.50 19.93 6.48
CA PRO A 877 5.65 19.04 7.26
C PRO A 877 4.16 19.13 6.87
N MET A 878 3.73 20.20 6.19
CA MET A 878 2.34 20.42 5.80
C MET A 878 2.00 19.79 4.45
N THR A 879 2.93 19.88 3.50
CA THR A 879 2.77 19.37 2.13
C THR A 879 3.37 17.97 1.95
N GLY A 880 4.41 17.62 2.72
CA GLY A 880 5.27 16.47 2.46
C GLY A 880 6.23 16.69 1.28
N GLY A 881 6.25 17.90 0.72
CA GLY A 881 7.09 18.30 -0.40
C GLY A 881 8.52 18.65 0.00
N ALA A 882 9.44 18.68 -0.96
CA ALA A 882 10.77 19.26 -0.73
C ALA A 882 10.65 20.76 -0.38
N ILE A 883 11.40 21.22 0.63
CA ILE A 883 11.53 22.64 0.93
C ILE A 883 12.45 23.26 -0.12
N VAL A 884 11.98 24.30 -0.79
CA VAL A 884 12.73 24.99 -1.86
C VAL A 884 12.79 26.50 -1.68
N ASP A 885 13.81 27.08 -2.28
CA ASP A 885 13.90 28.52 -2.52
C ASP A 885 13.18 28.93 -3.82
N ASP A 886 13.25 30.21 -4.16
CA ASP A 886 12.68 30.81 -5.35
C ASP A 886 13.45 30.49 -6.64
N ASN A 887 14.58 29.78 -6.58
CA ASN A 887 15.18 29.09 -7.72
C ASN A 887 14.73 27.64 -7.84
N PHE A 888 13.90 27.16 -6.90
CA PHE A 888 13.48 25.77 -6.73
C PHE A 888 14.64 24.85 -6.31
N GLU A 889 15.73 25.42 -5.81
CA GLU A 889 16.84 24.68 -5.19
C GLU A 889 16.40 24.26 -3.78
N THR A 890 16.69 23.01 -3.43
CA THR A 890 16.29 22.42 -2.15
C THR A 890 17.27 22.79 -1.03
N SER A 891 17.07 22.27 0.18
CA SER A 891 18.05 22.40 1.26
C SER A 891 19.39 21.70 0.97
N ALA A 892 19.45 20.83 -0.04
CA ALA A 892 20.67 20.15 -0.46
C ALA A 892 21.18 20.81 -1.75
N ALA A 893 22.38 21.39 -1.69
CA ALA A 893 22.96 22.16 -2.80
C ALA A 893 23.03 21.34 -4.10
N GLY A 894 22.64 21.96 -5.22
CA GLY A 894 22.60 21.35 -6.54
C GLY A 894 21.42 20.40 -6.78
N LEU A 895 20.61 20.11 -5.76
CA LEU A 895 19.34 19.39 -5.91
C LEU A 895 18.19 20.38 -5.99
N PHE A 896 17.42 20.29 -7.07
CA PHE A 896 16.22 21.07 -7.33
C PHE A 896 15.00 20.15 -7.27
N ALA A 897 13.82 20.68 -7.00
CA ALA A 897 12.58 19.91 -7.02
C ALA A 897 11.44 20.75 -7.60
N CYS A 898 10.47 20.13 -8.28
CA CYS A 898 9.39 20.87 -8.94
C CYS A 898 8.08 20.06 -9.07
N GLY A 899 6.98 20.78 -9.32
CA GLY A 899 5.69 20.18 -9.61
C GLY A 899 5.11 19.45 -8.40
N ASN A 900 4.51 18.28 -8.64
CA ASN A 900 3.85 17.51 -7.59
C ASN A 900 4.81 16.90 -6.54
N ALA A 901 6.13 16.98 -6.75
CA ALA A 901 7.13 16.66 -5.72
C ALA A 901 7.23 17.74 -4.64
N LEU A 902 6.75 18.97 -4.90
CA LEU A 902 6.68 20.06 -3.92
C LEU A 902 5.31 20.15 -3.26
N HIS A 903 4.26 20.14 -4.07
CA HIS A 903 2.89 20.33 -3.62
C HIS A 903 1.91 19.94 -4.73
N ILE A 904 0.68 19.58 -4.34
CA ILE A 904 -0.30 19.04 -5.28
C ILE A 904 -0.98 20.15 -6.07
N HIS A 905 -0.75 20.15 -7.38
CA HIS A 905 -1.39 21.06 -8.33
C HIS A 905 -2.75 20.54 -8.77
N ASP A 906 -3.66 21.49 -8.99
CA ASP A 906 -4.96 21.32 -9.64
C ASP A 906 -4.85 21.34 -11.17
N LEU A 907 -3.90 22.11 -11.73
CA LEU A 907 -3.67 22.20 -13.18
C LEU A 907 -2.26 21.77 -13.56
N VAL A 908 -2.14 20.96 -14.62
CA VAL A 908 -0.85 20.51 -15.14
C VAL A 908 -0.01 21.66 -15.69
N ASP A 909 -0.64 22.71 -16.20
CA ASP A 909 0.05 23.88 -16.75
C ASP A 909 1.00 24.49 -15.71
N PHE A 910 0.56 24.57 -14.45
CA PHE A 910 1.39 25.05 -13.34
C PHE A 910 2.48 24.07 -12.94
N VAL A 911 2.25 22.76 -13.11
CA VAL A 911 3.27 21.71 -12.92
C VAL A 911 4.41 21.91 -13.92
N SER A 912 4.08 22.15 -15.20
CA SER A 912 5.07 22.45 -16.24
C SER A 912 5.78 23.77 -16.01
N ASP A 913 5.07 24.82 -15.56
CA ASP A 913 5.69 26.12 -15.23
C ASP A 913 6.77 26.01 -14.15
N GLU A 914 6.52 25.20 -13.11
CA GLU A 914 7.52 24.93 -12.07
C GLU A 914 8.69 24.12 -12.61
N GLY A 915 8.42 23.16 -13.50
CA GLY A 915 9.44 22.41 -14.22
C GLY A 915 10.36 23.34 -15.02
N ASP A 916 9.78 24.22 -15.84
CA ASP A 916 10.54 25.20 -16.63
C ASP A 916 11.47 26.05 -15.75
N HIS A 917 10.96 26.51 -14.60
CA HIS A 917 11.75 27.33 -13.68
C HIS A 917 12.89 26.55 -13.02
N ALA A 918 12.60 25.36 -12.47
CA ALA A 918 13.60 24.51 -11.84
C ALA A 918 14.69 24.07 -12.84
N GLY A 919 14.31 23.68 -14.06
CA GLY A 919 15.25 23.31 -15.13
C GLY A 919 16.17 24.47 -15.52
N ALA A 920 15.62 25.67 -15.70
CA ALA A 920 16.42 26.85 -15.99
C ALA A 920 17.39 27.20 -14.85
N SER A 921 16.98 27.03 -13.60
CA SER A 921 17.81 27.26 -12.41
C SER A 921 18.93 26.23 -12.28
N ALA A 922 18.61 24.95 -12.46
CA ALA A 922 19.58 23.86 -12.46
C ALA A 922 20.65 24.05 -13.55
N ALA A 923 20.25 24.42 -14.78
CA ALA A 923 21.20 24.71 -15.84
C ALA A 923 22.09 25.93 -15.53
N ARG A 924 21.55 27.02 -14.96
CA ARG A 924 22.36 28.17 -14.52
C ARG A 924 23.39 27.75 -13.47
N ARG A 925 22.99 26.89 -12.52
CA ARG A 925 23.84 26.38 -11.45
C ARG A 925 24.96 25.48 -11.98
N ALA A 926 24.63 24.57 -12.90
CA ALA A 926 25.57 23.66 -13.53
C ALA A 926 26.58 24.40 -14.44
N LEU A 927 26.10 25.23 -15.36
CA LEU A 927 26.95 25.91 -16.35
C LEU A 927 27.86 26.99 -15.74
N ARG A 928 27.45 27.63 -14.64
CA ARG A 928 28.34 28.54 -13.89
C ARG A 928 29.55 27.81 -13.30
N ARG A 929 29.46 26.50 -13.04
CA ARG A 929 30.60 25.68 -12.60
C ARG A 929 31.58 25.41 -13.73
N SER A 930 31.11 25.25 -14.96
CA SER A 930 31.92 24.91 -16.14
C SER A 930 32.88 26.04 -16.57
N VAL A 931 32.62 27.30 -16.19
CA VAL A 931 33.40 28.49 -16.63
C VAL A 931 34.54 28.87 -15.67
N THR A 932 34.50 28.50 -14.39
CA THR A 932 35.54 28.84 -13.39
C THR A 932 35.96 27.62 -12.56
N PRO A 933 36.92 26.79 -13.03
CA PRO A 933 37.30 25.52 -12.39
C PRO A 933 38.00 25.65 -11.03
N HIS A 934 38.41 26.85 -10.63
CA HIS A 934 39.18 27.14 -9.40
C HIS A 934 38.52 28.19 -8.49
N ALA A 935 37.32 28.66 -8.84
CA ALA A 935 36.56 29.48 -7.92
C ALA A 935 35.96 28.55 -6.86
N THR A 936 36.20 28.87 -5.58
CA THR A 936 35.36 28.36 -4.48
C THR A 936 33.91 28.52 -4.94
N PRO A 937 33.07 27.45 -4.90
CA PRO A 937 31.65 27.64 -5.16
C PRO A 937 31.22 28.82 -4.28
N PRO A 938 30.62 29.90 -4.81
CA PRO A 938 29.93 30.83 -3.91
C PRO A 938 29.00 29.94 -3.08
N ALA A 939 28.94 30.16 -1.76
CA ALA A 939 28.20 29.32 -0.83
C ALA A 939 26.75 29.11 -1.34
N ALA A 940 26.54 28.09 -2.17
CA ALA A 940 25.28 27.81 -2.85
C ALA A 940 24.43 26.88 -1.98
N THR A 941 24.51 27.14 -0.68
CA THR A 941 23.56 26.76 0.37
C THR A 941 23.04 28.03 1.06
N SER A 942 23.32 29.24 0.54
CA SER A 942 23.07 30.50 1.23
C SER A 942 21.59 30.83 1.33
N ARG A 943 20.88 30.16 2.24
CA ARG A 943 19.78 30.79 2.97
C ARG A 943 20.21 32.12 3.59
N GLU A 944 21.52 32.37 3.75
CA GLU A 944 22.10 33.67 4.08
C GLU A 944 21.55 34.77 3.15
N GLY A 945 20.71 35.63 3.72
CA GLY A 945 20.08 36.74 3.02
C GLY A 945 18.71 36.42 2.40
N SER A 946 18.30 35.15 2.30
CA SER A 946 16.95 34.77 1.85
C SER A 946 15.91 35.03 2.95
N ALA A 947 14.71 35.49 2.55
CA ALA A 947 13.59 35.70 3.45
C ALA A 947 12.65 34.48 3.42
N PRO A 948 12.29 33.87 4.57
CA PRO A 948 11.26 32.84 4.62
C PRO A 948 9.90 33.41 4.26
N THR A 949 9.11 32.64 3.52
CA THR A 949 7.68 32.87 3.34
C THR A 949 6.92 32.23 4.50
N ARG A 950 5.90 32.92 5.01
CA ARG A 950 5.12 32.52 6.19
C ARG A 950 3.63 32.55 5.85
N ALA A 951 2.99 31.40 6.03
CA ALA A 951 1.55 31.29 5.96
C ALA A 951 0.93 31.98 7.20
N GLY A 952 0.22 33.07 6.97
CA GLY A 952 -0.60 33.76 7.97
C GLY A 952 -2.01 33.20 8.03
N ILE A 953 -2.91 33.95 8.69
CA ILE A 953 -4.33 33.57 8.84
C ILE A 953 -4.95 33.27 7.47
N GLY A 954 -5.66 32.15 7.38
CA GLY A 954 -6.37 31.74 6.15
C GLY A 954 -5.51 31.07 5.08
N VAL A 955 -4.19 30.93 5.29
CA VAL A 955 -3.26 30.29 4.36
C VAL A 955 -2.71 29.01 4.99
N ARG A 956 -2.66 27.93 4.22
CA ARG A 956 -2.23 26.60 4.72
C ARG A 956 -0.73 26.37 4.60
N TYR A 957 -0.14 26.75 3.47
CA TYR A 957 1.29 26.63 3.15
C TYR A 957 1.62 27.55 1.97
N ILE A 958 2.90 27.83 1.71
CA ILE A 958 3.36 28.64 0.57
C ILE A 958 4.57 27.97 -0.08
N VAL A 959 4.62 27.99 -1.42
CA VAL A 959 5.77 27.56 -2.23
C VAL A 959 6.15 28.73 -3.17
N PRO A 960 7.44 29.10 -3.28
CA PRO A 960 8.58 28.59 -2.52
C PRO A 960 8.57 29.03 -1.04
N GLN A 961 9.28 28.28 -0.19
CA GLN A 961 9.38 28.57 1.25
C GLN A 961 10.42 29.65 1.56
N TYR A 962 11.35 29.92 0.65
CA TYR A 962 12.37 30.96 0.77
C TYR A 962 12.44 31.79 -0.51
N VAL A 963 12.70 33.09 -0.35
CA VAL A 963 12.84 34.02 -1.48
C VAL A 963 14.10 34.86 -1.33
N HIS A 964 14.90 34.98 -2.38
CA HIS A 964 16.09 35.83 -2.40
C HIS A 964 15.74 37.31 -2.68
N PRO A 965 16.37 38.28 -1.99
CA PRO A 965 16.10 39.71 -2.18
C PRO A 965 16.47 40.23 -3.57
N GLN A 966 17.42 39.60 -4.24
CA GLN A 966 17.91 40.00 -5.56
C GLN A 966 17.16 39.33 -6.71
N THR A 967 16.18 38.48 -6.44
CA THR A 967 15.40 37.83 -7.49
C THR A 967 14.53 38.84 -8.22
N SER A 968 14.46 38.73 -9.55
CA SER A 968 13.72 39.69 -10.39
C SER A 968 12.21 39.48 -10.37
N ARG A 969 11.73 38.25 -10.18
CA ARG A 969 10.31 37.89 -10.13
C ARG A 969 10.12 36.55 -9.44
N VAL A 970 9.12 36.47 -8.57
CA VAL A 970 8.70 35.22 -7.91
C VAL A 970 7.19 35.05 -8.02
N THR A 971 6.75 33.83 -8.29
CA THR A 971 5.34 33.46 -8.17
C THR A 971 5.16 32.70 -6.87
N LEU A 972 4.43 33.29 -5.93
CA LEU A 972 4.03 32.59 -4.71
C LEU A 972 2.77 31.78 -5.01
N ARG A 973 2.84 30.47 -4.80
CA ARG A 973 1.70 29.56 -4.90
C ARG A 973 1.34 29.03 -3.51
N PHE A 974 0.05 29.00 -3.21
CA PHE A 974 -0.43 28.59 -1.89
C PHE A 974 -1.87 28.06 -1.94
N ARG A 975 -2.28 27.39 -0.86
CA ARG A 975 -3.67 26.94 -0.63
C ARG A 975 -4.26 27.69 0.55
N THR A 976 -5.56 28.01 0.47
CA THR A 976 -6.28 28.55 1.62
C THR A 976 -6.59 27.46 2.64
N SER A 977 -6.72 27.83 3.91
CA SER A 977 -7.06 26.89 4.98
C SER A 977 -8.56 26.59 5.07
N ALA A 978 -9.39 27.44 4.46
CA ALA A 978 -10.84 27.34 4.41
C ALA A 978 -11.38 28.05 3.15
N SER A 979 -12.69 27.97 2.93
CA SER A 979 -13.37 28.73 1.89
C SER A 979 -13.63 30.16 2.36
N PHE A 980 -13.28 31.13 1.52
CA PHE A 980 -13.48 32.55 1.78
C PHE A 980 -14.25 33.19 0.63
N GLU A 981 -15.30 33.95 0.95
CA GLU A 981 -16.04 34.77 0.00
C GLU A 981 -15.70 36.24 0.21
N ASN A 982 -15.62 36.99 -0.90
CA ASN A 982 -15.34 38.41 -0.92
C ASN A 982 -14.14 38.79 -0.04
N ALA A 983 -13.01 38.10 -0.21
CA ALA A 983 -11.81 38.28 0.61
C ALA A 983 -10.70 39.03 -0.15
N SER A 984 -9.65 39.40 0.58
CA SER A 984 -8.41 39.93 0.00
C SER A 984 -7.24 39.03 0.37
N ILE A 985 -6.46 38.64 -0.63
CA ILE A 985 -5.11 38.10 -0.43
C ILE A 985 -4.21 39.29 -0.11
N VAL A 986 -3.61 39.28 1.08
CA VAL A 986 -2.71 40.32 1.57
C VAL A 986 -1.31 39.73 1.70
N ILE A 987 -0.35 40.36 1.03
CA ILE A 987 1.06 40.01 1.08
C ILE A 987 1.82 41.17 1.70
N GLU A 988 2.57 40.89 2.74
CA GLU A 988 3.36 41.87 3.48
C GLU A 988 4.78 41.37 3.67
N LYS A 989 5.72 42.31 3.78
CA LYS A 989 7.09 42.00 4.19
C LYS A 989 7.34 42.59 5.57
N ARG A 990 8.00 41.83 6.45
CA ARG A 990 8.54 42.35 7.71
C ARG A 990 10.01 42.69 7.51
N LEU A 991 10.40 43.90 7.87
CA LEU A 991 11.79 44.36 7.80
C LEU A 991 12.57 43.97 9.07
N ALA A 992 13.90 44.11 9.03
CA ALA A 992 14.77 43.78 10.16
C ALA A 992 14.49 44.62 11.43
N ASN A 993 13.99 45.85 11.27
CA ASN A 993 13.57 46.75 12.36
C ASN A 993 12.19 46.37 12.96
N GLY A 994 11.52 45.34 12.45
CA GLY A 994 10.20 44.89 12.89
C GLY A 994 9.01 45.57 12.20
N GLU A 995 9.27 46.56 11.33
CA GLU A 995 8.24 47.24 10.53
C GLU A 995 7.61 46.29 9.49
N ILE A 996 6.32 46.47 9.24
CA ILE A 996 5.54 45.66 8.29
C ILE A 996 5.11 46.56 7.14
N GLU A 997 5.52 46.21 5.91
CA GLU A 997 5.15 46.92 4.70
C GLU A 997 4.19 46.08 3.84
N LEU A 998 3.13 46.72 3.34
CA LEU A 998 2.22 46.09 2.38
C LEU A 998 2.89 45.95 1.03
N VAL A 999 3.06 44.71 0.56
CA VAL A 999 3.63 44.40 -0.74
C VAL A 999 2.54 44.38 -1.81
N LYS A 1000 1.45 43.63 -1.56
CA LYS A 1000 0.36 43.48 -2.53
C LYS A 1000 -0.94 43.12 -1.84
N ARG A 1001 -2.04 43.70 -2.32
CA ARG A 1001 -3.41 43.33 -1.96
C ARG A 1001 -4.17 42.97 -3.23
N ARG A 1002 -4.77 41.78 -3.27
CA ARG A 1002 -5.59 41.29 -4.40
C ARG A 1002 -6.95 40.84 -3.89
N ARG A 1003 -8.02 41.48 -4.37
CA ARG A 1003 -9.39 41.02 -4.08
C ARG A 1003 -9.66 39.70 -4.81
N VAL A 1004 -10.34 38.80 -4.12
CA VAL A 1004 -10.80 37.51 -4.63
C VAL A 1004 -12.26 37.32 -4.24
N LEU A 1005 -13.11 37.01 -5.21
CA LEU A 1005 -14.54 36.79 -4.97
C LEU A 1005 -14.77 35.52 -4.17
N VAL A 1006 -14.05 34.46 -4.51
CA VAL A 1006 -14.09 33.17 -3.84
C VAL A 1006 -12.65 32.63 -3.82
N ALA A 1007 -12.20 32.14 -2.67
CA ALA A 1007 -10.96 31.40 -2.53
C ALA A 1007 -11.23 30.13 -1.72
N VAL A 1008 -11.11 28.97 -2.37
CA VAL A 1008 -11.40 27.67 -1.76
C VAL A 1008 -10.12 26.84 -1.62
N PRO A 1009 -10.04 25.93 -0.63
CA PRO A 1009 -8.87 25.06 -0.48
C PRO A 1009 -8.61 24.18 -1.71
N ALA A 1010 -9.66 23.87 -2.47
CA ALA A 1010 -9.61 23.07 -3.70
C ALA A 1010 -8.91 23.77 -4.89
N GLU A 1011 -8.73 25.09 -4.85
CA GLU A 1011 -8.12 25.86 -5.95
C GLU A 1011 -6.77 26.44 -5.52
N MET A 1012 -5.75 26.27 -6.37
CA MET A 1012 -4.43 26.84 -6.09
C MET A 1012 -4.43 28.35 -6.32
N GLN A 1013 -4.00 29.10 -5.31
CA GLN A 1013 -3.81 30.53 -5.46
C GLN A 1013 -2.40 30.82 -5.95
N SER A 1014 -2.30 31.71 -6.95
CA SER A 1014 -1.02 32.11 -7.56
C SER A 1014 -0.91 33.63 -7.61
N VAL A 1015 0.18 34.16 -7.05
CA VAL A 1015 0.46 35.60 -7.05
C VAL A 1015 1.90 35.86 -7.48
N ALA A 1016 2.06 36.44 -8.67
CA ALA A 1016 3.34 36.95 -9.14
C ALA A 1016 3.70 38.28 -8.46
N LEU A 1017 4.96 38.39 -8.06
CA LEU A 1017 5.59 39.53 -7.40
C LEU A 1017 6.90 39.90 -8.13
N ALA A 1018 7.14 41.19 -8.28
CA ALA A 1018 8.39 41.71 -8.83
C ALA A 1018 9.49 41.72 -7.76
N GLY A 1019 10.76 41.81 -8.16
CA GLY A 1019 11.90 41.63 -7.27
C GLY A 1019 12.04 42.65 -6.14
N ASP A 1020 11.64 43.89 -6.40
CA ASP A 1020 11.58 44.98 -5.41
C ASP A 1020 10.66 44.67 -4.22
N ALA A 1021 9.66 43.80 -4.42
CA ALA A 1021 8.78 43.31 -3.36
C ALA A 1021 9.52 42.62 -2.20
N PHE A 1022 10.73 42.11 -2.44
CA PHE A 1022 11.49 41.30 -1.49
C PHE A 1022 12.70 42.04 -0.90
N ALA A 1023 13.02 43.23 -1.42
CA ALA A 1023 14.15 44.01 -0.96
C ALA A 1023 14.01 44.40 0.52
N GLY A 1024 15.02 44.06 1.31
CA GLY A 1024 15.09 44.35 2.76
C GLY A 1024 14.17 43.48 3.64
N ALA A 1025 13.44 42.53 3.05
CA ALA A 1025 12.54 41.65 3.80
C ALA A 1025 13.32 40.67 4.68
N LYS A 1026 12.97 40.63 5.97
CA LYS A 1026 13.36 39.57 6.90
C LYS A 1026 12.42 38.36 6.78
N GLU A 1027 11.15 38.58 6.45
CA GLU A 1027 10.15 37.55 6.14
C GLU A 1027 9.06 38.12 5.23
N ILE A 1028 8.40 37.24 4.46
CA ILE A 1028 7.23 37.57 3.64
C ILE A 1028 6.03 36.80 4.18
N MET A 1029 4.97 37.51 4.57
CA MET A 1029 3.76 36.90 5.09
C MET A 1029 2.63 37.00 4.05
N VAL A 1030 1.90 35.89 3.86
CA VAL A 1030 0.66 35.87 3.07
C VAL A 1030 -0.50 35.54 4.01
N ARG A 1031 -1.54 36.36 4.01
CA ARG A 1031 -2.78 36.09 4.75
C ARG A 1031 -4.02 36.35 3.90
N ILE A 1032 -5.14 35.75 4.30
CA ILE A 1032 -6.46 36.04 3.77
C ILE A 1032 -7.19 36.95 4.76
N GLU A 1033 -7.68 38.07 4.26
CA GLU A 1033 -8.50 39.02 5.02
C GLU A 1033 -9.94 38.97 4.47
N PRO A 1034 -10.91 38.44 5.23
CA PRO A 1034 -12.32 38.52 4.86
C PRO A 1034 -12.75 39.99 4.80
N LYS A 1035 -13.68 40.36 3.91
CA LYS A 1035 -14.28 41.69 3.97
C LYS A 1035 -15.09 41.79 5.26
N GLU A 1036 -14.66 42.62 6.22
CA GLU A 1036 -15.52 43.09 7.31
C GLU A 1036 -16.79 43.71 6.69
N ALA A 1037 -17.94 43.48 7.31
CA ALA A 1037 -19.22 44.06 6.91
C ALA A 1037 -19.16 45.60 6.93
N GLU A 1038 -18.64 46.20 5.87
CA GLU A 1038 -18.79 47.62 5.54
C GLU A 1038 -20.25 47.87 5.19
N GLU A 1039 -21.11 47.95 6.20
CA GLU A 1039 -22.40 48.66 6.19
C GLU A 1039 -22.98 48.72 7.63
N ALA A 1040 -22.27 49.40 8.53
CA ALA A 1040 -22.83 49.87 9.79
C ALA A 1040 -22.20 51.21 10.19
N ASN A 1041 -22.19 52.18 9.27
CA ASN A 1041 -22.00 53.60 9.54
C ASN A 1041 -22.45 54.44 8.33
N GLY A 1042 -23.67 54.17 7.85
CA GLY A 1042 -24.39 55.02 6.91
C GLY A 1042 -25.58 55.67 7.62
N GLU A 1043 -25.42 56.95 7.94
CA GLU A 1043 -26.44 57.97 8.26
C GLU A 1043 -27.83 57.51 8.73
N ALA A 1044 -28.12 57.78 10.00
CA ALA A 1044 -29.47 57.82 10.54
C ALA A 1044 -30.35 58.82 9.76
N LYS A 1045 -31.27 58.30 8.93
CA LYS A 1045 -32.52 58.98 8.58
C LYS A 1045 -33.69 58.24 9.19
N SER A 1046 -34.31 58.92 10.13
CA SER A 1046 -35.57 58.64 10.80
C SER A 1046 -36.73 58.41 9.81
N GLY A 1047 -37.53 57.36 10.03
CA GLY A 1047 -38.85 57.26 9.41
C GLY A 1047 -39.57 55.91 9.55
N GLY A 1048 -40.29 55.71 10.66
CA GLY A 1048 -41.65 55.15 10.67
C GLY A 1048 -41.91 53.64 10.53
N PHE A 1049 -42.16 53.01 11.70
CA PHE A 1049 -43.33 52.17 12.08
C PHE A 1049 -43.75 50.87 11.33
N ASP A 1050 -43.75 49.79 12.14
CA ASP A 1050 -44.70 48.66 12.35
C ASP A 1050 -44.89 47.48 11.37
N GLY A 1051 -44.76 46.26 11.93
CA GLY A 1051 -45.52 45.07 11.48
C GLY A 1051 -44.91 43.66 11.67
N ALA A 1052 -44.94 43.13 12.91
CA ALA A 1052 -45.15 41.72 13.35
C ALA A 1052 -44.38 40.48 12.76
N GLU A 1053 -43.57 39.88 13.64
CA GLU A 1053 -43.51 38.45 14.10
C GLU A 1053 -43.46 37.25 13.13
N ASN A 1054 -42.29 36.56 13.07
CA ASN A 1054 -42.04 35.23 13.69
C ASN A 1054 -40.73 34.59 13.19
N ALA A 1055 -39.76 34.37 14.09
CA ALA A 1055 -38.59 33.47 13.88
C ALA A 1055 -38.10 32.93 15.23
N PRO A 1056 -37.77 31.62 15.36
CA PRO A 1056 -37.16 31.07 16.58
C PRO A 1056 -35.63 31.22 16.57
N GLU A 1057 -35.11 31.37 17.78
CA GLU A 1057 -33.73 31.65 18.17
C GLU A 1057 -32.74 30.51 17.85
N VAL A 1058 -31.54 30.87 17.38
CA VAL A 1058 -30.32 30.05 17.50
C VAL A 1058 -29.22 30.94 18.06
N SER A 1059 -28.91 30.75 19.34
CA SER A 1059 -27.80 31.40 20.04
C SER A 1059 -26.61 30.44 20.16
N GLY A 1060 -25.39 30.94 19.92
CA GLY A 1060 -24.18 30.25 20.40
C GLY A 1060 -22.91 30.50 19.59
N ALA A 1061 -22.45 31.76 19.51
CA ALA A 1061 -21.12 32.10 18.99
C ALA A 1061 -20.04 31.85 20.05
N ALA A 1062 -19.05 31.01 19.74
CA ALA A 1062 -17.85 30.80 20.55
C ALA A 1062 -16.78 31.84 20.20
N LYS A 1063 -16.32 32.59 21.22
CA LYS A 1063 -15.19 33.52 21.16
C LYS A 1063 -13.88 32.75 21.22
N VAL A 1064 -12.99 33.06 20.28
CA VAL A 1064 -11.57 32.69 20.28
C VAL A 1064 -10.80 33.79 21.01
N ASN A 1065 -9.91 33.43 21.95
CA ASN A 1065 -8.87 34.32 22.46
C ASN A 1065 -7.53 33.57 22.56
N GLY A 1066 -6.49 34.25 22.09
CA GLY A 1066 -5.13 33.74 21.92
C GLY A 1066 -4.31 33.67 23.20
N ALA A 1067 -3.21 32.95 23.11
CA ALA A 1067 -2.20 32.79 24.14
C ALA A 1067 -1.06 33.82 23.96
N ALA A 1068 -0.63 34.40 25.07
CA ALA A 1068 0.70 35.00 25.25
C ALA A 1068 1.21 34.62 26.65
N GLU A 1069 2.53 34.38 26.72
CA GLU A 1069 3.31 33.84 27.84
C GLU A 1069 3.40 34.77 29.06
N SER A 1070 3.58 34.21 30.26
CA SER A 1070 4.75 34.45 31.17
C SER A 1070 4.47 34.07 32.63
N ASP A 1071 5.46 33.38 33.23
CA ASP A 1071 5.94 33.35 34.63
C ASP A 1071 5.03 33.47 35.86
N GLY A 1072 5.33 32.62 36.86
CA GLY A 1072 5.32 33.06 38.27
C GLY A 1072 4.62 32.18 39.31
N ALA A 1073 5.37 31.22 39.86
CA ALA A 1073 5.44 30.84 41.28
C ALA A 1073 4.18 30.76 42.20
N THR A 1074 4.05 29.54 42.77
CA THR A 1074 3.78 29.20 44.19
C THR A 1074 2.37 29.25 44.83
N LYS A 1075 2.03 28.06 45.36
CA LYS A 1075 1.54 27.72 46.74
C LYS A 1075 0.05 27.39 46.96
N ASN A 1076 -0.12 26.17 47.53
CA ASN A 1076 -1.06 25.71 48.56
C ASN A 1076 -2.52 25.38 48.17
N ALA A 1077 -2.75 24.10 47.82
CA ALA A 1077 -3.49 23.04 48.57
C ALA A 1077 -4.74 23.41 49.45
N PRO A 1078 -5.51 22.42 49.94
CA PRO A 1078 -6.43 21.51 49.23
C PRO A 1078 -7.80 21.42 49.95
N VAL A 1079 -8.87 20.90 49.33
CA VAL A 1079 -9.95 20.26 50.12
C VAL A 1079 -10.55 19.05 49.40
N SER A 1080 -10.44 17.93 50.12
CA SER A 1080 -11.02 16.60 50.00
C SER A 1080 -12.54 16.53 49.81
N ALA A 1081 -13.00 15.44 49.20
CA ALA A 1081 -14.00 14.56 49.82
C ALA A 1081 -14.09 13.22 49.06
N GLN A 1082 -13.53 12.17 49.67
CA GLN A 1082 -14.02 10.80 49.49
C GLN A 1082 -15.29 10.62 50.33
N GLY A 1083 -16.19 9.75 49.89
CA GLY A 1083 -17.33 9.31 50.69
C GLY A 1083 -18.23 8.39 49.91
N GLU A 1084 -18.01 7.10 50.12
CA GLU A 1084 -18.63 5.93 49.51
C GLU A 1084 -20.15 5.78 49.72
N GLU A 1085 -20.68 4.87 48.90
CA GLU A 1085 -21.69 3.85 49.21
C GLU A 1085 -23.19 4.10 48.92
N ALA A 1086 -23.66 3.22 48.02
CA ALA A 1086 -24.90 2.44 48.06
C ALA A 1086 -26.25 3.17 48.04
N SER A 1087 -27.00 3.01 46.95
CA SER A 1087 -28.01 1.95 46.82
C SER A 1087 -29.10 2.30 45.79
N HIS A 1088 -29.57 1.23 45.15
CA HIS A 1088 -30.85 1.05 44.47
C HIS A 1088 -31.11 1.61 43.05
N GLU A 1089 -31.38 0.60 42.20
CA GLU A 1089 -32.01 0.54 40.86
C GLU A 1089 -31.22 0.94 39.62
#